data_AF-A0A9P9HJX8-F1
#
_entry.id   AF-A0A9P9HJX8-F1
#
_cell.length_a   1.000
_cell.length_b   1.000
_cell.length_c   1.000
_cell.angle_alpha   90.00
_cell.angle_beta   90.00
_cell.angle_gamma   90.00
#
_symmetry.space_group_name_H-M   'P 1'
#
loop_
_entity.id
_entity.type
_entity.pdbx_description
1 polymer ?
#
loop_
_entity_poly.entity_id
_entity_poly.type
_entity_poly.pdbx_seq_one_letter_code
_entity_poly.pdbx_strand_id
1 'polypeptide(L)'
;MTPKRKRDGPHPPPPAPQPPDAPRRSSRRLRDAAAATTADHLAPDKMDIDKDSKKIKCEIPDTRKHKAVWDTGEGVEEAMRELSEMEHKLQNAVRRQRQAVESSELHVKVESVMDRNIRPKMRTPPPNDTIPSTCGRNAESVKRAPMDDYQAELAAGDIVDAKADDEGFERGANRPPPVNSDRLPLPWSGRLGYACLNTYLRNASPPIFSSRTCRIASILDHRHPLQHPSEPEHPTKNRPDKSKPADPERGLKYVQELGLANARDIVKMIRWNHKYGIKFMRLSSEMFPFASHEEYGYKLAPFAADVLAEAGKVAAELGHRLTTHPGQFTQIGSPRKEVVAAAIRDLEYHDEMLSLLQLPEQMDRDAVMILHMGGTYGDKEATLNRFRENYAKLSDGVKRRLVLENDDVAWSVHDLLPICEELNIPLVLDYHHHNIIFDSSMREGTQDIIGLYDRIKKTWTRKGITQKMHYSEQTAGAVTPRERRKHSARVKTLPPCAHDMDLMIEAKDKEQAVFELMRTFKLPGWDTFNNVVPYEREDESRKAIKKKLKKGKKKSNGVNGEVEDEIEVPEKIVSPEDLGSEKFLLWFKSLPGASFSDAIKIVDLRDRNAGRGIIALQDIPAETTLFTIPRKGIINVETSELPKKLPDVFDLDKPIDDDDEVPRLDSWSSLILVMMYEYLQGEKSQWKPYFDVLPSSFDTPMFWSESELDQLQASHMRHKIGKADAENMFRKTLLPIIRNNSSVFGGENRSDDDLVEIAHRMGSTIMAYAFDLENDEDEEEEEADGWVEDREGKSMMGMVPMADILNADAEFNAHVNHEEESLTVTSLRPVKAGEEILNYYGPHPNSELLRRYGYVTERHSRYDVVEIPWAVVESVMRLNFGISGQVLEKLRHDLEEEEEFEDTFVLERETGEVNSDGTFSGPARFESMPEDLQQQLKTFLKGVKKAQPEAIPDKRKRDEIHHAVLAKTLQALASKYPTSTSEDQILLQGQDLSQRARMAIEVRLGEKKLLQEAIASTSSVDVEMTVDDESGPAKRAKRSG
;
A
#
# COMPACT_ATOMS: atom_id res chain seq x y z
N MET A 1 8.64 -9.08 -64.26
CA MET A 1 7.92 -8.20 -65.21
C MET A 1 6.42 -8.40 -65.03
N THR A 2 5.64 -7.32 -64.99
CA THR A 2 4.16 -7.32 -65.13
C THR A 2 3.75 -6.81 -66.50
N PRO A 3 2.57 -7.18 -67.04
CA PRO A 3 1.53 -6.16 -67.19
C PRO A 3 0.07 -6.64 -67.00
N LYS A 4 -0.86 -5.66 -66.91
CA LYS A 4 -2.31 -5.79 -66.67
C LYS A 4 -3.14 -5.78 -67.97
N ARG A 5 -4.39 -6.29 -67.96
CA ARG A 5 -5.62 -5.73 -68.61
C ARG A 5 -6.88 -6.60 -68.28
N LYS A 6 -8.01 -6.05 -67.77
CA LYS A 6 -9.16 -5.30 -68.39
C LYS A 6 -10.19 -6.24 -69.12
N ARG A 7 -11.53 -6.04 -69.13
CA ARG A 7 -12.46 -5.06 -68.49
C ARG A 7 -13.97 -5.45 -68.64
N ASP A 8 -14.84 -4.77 -67.87
CA ASP A 8 -16.24 -4.24 -68.05
C ASP A 8 -16.99 -4.52 -69.39
N GLY A 9 -18.34 -4.54 -69.53
CA GLY A 9 -19.54 -4.12 -68.72
C GLY A 9 -20.85 -4.54 -69.48
N PRO A 10 -22.03 -3.86 -69.43
CA PRO A 10 -22.36 -2.52 -68.88
C PRO A 10 -23.69 -2.39 -68.04
N HIS A 11 -24.02 -1.15 -67.66
CA HIS A 11 -25.21 -0.60 -66.93
C HIS A 11 -26.31 -0.07 -67.93
N PRO A 12 -27.40 0.74 -67.62
CA PRO A 12 -27.63 1.68 -66.49
C PRO A 12 -29.16 1.90 -66.05
N PRO A 13 -29.70 3.10 -65.61
CA PRO A 13 -30.56 3.22 -64.38
C PRO A 13 -31.81 4.16 -64.57
N PRO A 14 -32.23 5.11 -63.66
CA PRO A 14 -32.69 5.06 -62.24
C PRO A 14 -34.23 5.40 -62.05
N PRO A 15 -34.77 6.32 -61.19
CA PRO A 15 -35.42 5.93 -59.91
C PRO A 15 -36.81 6.55 -59.53
N ALA A 16 -37.43 6.00 -58.46
CA ALA A 16 -38.29 6.66 -57.43
C ALA A 16 -39.73 7.19 -57.81
N PRO A 17 -40.68 7.44 -56.85
CA PRO A 17 -40.85 6.96 -55.44
C PRO A 17 -42.32 6.56 -54.99
N GLN A 18 -42.46 6.13 -53.72
CA GLN A 18 -43.64 6.20 -52.80
C GLN A 18 -44.80 5.12 -52.84
N PRO A 19 -45.56 4.91 -51.72
CA PRO A 19 -46.42 3.72 -51.45
C PRO A 19 -47.96 4.00 -51.45
N PRO A 20 -48.90 3.02 -51.26
CA PRO A 20 -49.35 2.56 -49.91
C PRO A 20 -49.90 1.08 -49.85
N ASP A 21 -50.80 0.78 -48.90
CA ASP A 21 -51.19 -0.56 -48.38
C ASP A 21 -52.11 -1.53 -49.18
N ALA A 22 -51.91 -2.82 -48.88
CA ALA A 22 -52.81 -4.01 -48.78
C ALA A 22 -54.16 -4.15 -49.54
N PRO A 23 -54.41 -5.36 -50.09
CA PRO A 23 -55.75 -5.98 -50.03
C PRO A 23 -55.78 -7.51 -49.71
N ARG A 24 -56.99 -8.11 -49.73
CA ARG A 24 -57.34 -9.48 -49.23
C ARG A 24 -57.57 -10.54 -50.35
N ARG A 25 -57.75 -11.82 -49.92
CA ARG A 25 -58.45 -12.98 -50.58
C ARG A 25 -57.65 -13.77 -51.65
N SER A 26 -57.86 -15.08 -51.90
CA SER A 26 -58.64 -16.18 -51.25
C SER A 26 -58.20 -17.57 -51.85
N SER A 27 -58.86 -18.75 -51.78
CA SER A 27 -60.25 -19.17 -51.44
C SER A 27 -60.42 -20.70 -51.21
N ARG A 28 -61.51 -21.10 -50.50
CA ARG A 28 -62.36 -22.32 -50.62
C ARG A 28 -61.69 -23.69 -50.89
N ARG A 29 -61.89 -24.71 -50.03
CA ARG A 29 -63.09 -25.61 -49.87
C ARG A 29 -62.91 -26.50 -48.60
N LEU A 30 -63.85 -27.25 -47.99
CA LEU A 30 -65.32 -27.53 -48.11
C LEU A 30 -65.86 -28.15 -46.77
N ARG A 31 -67.13 -27.86 -46.40
CA ARG A 31 -68.22 -28.66 -45.72
C ARG A 31 -67.94 -29.84 -44.74
N ASP A 32 -68.77 -30.11 -43.70
CA ASP A 32 -69.99 -29.45 -43.17
C ASP A 32 -70.33 -29.85 -41.70
N ALA A 33 -70.97 -28.92 -40.95
CA ALA A 33 -71.97 -29.06 -39.84
C ALA A 33 -71.79 -30.04 -38.63
N ALA A 34 -72.28 -29.81 -37.39
CA ALA A 34 -72.86 -28.69 -36.62
C ALA A 34 -73.27 -29.21 -35.20
N ALA A 35 -73.61 -28.47 -34.12
CA ALA A 35 -73.28 -27.12 -33.59
C ALA A 35 -73.94 -26.94 -32.17
N ALA A 36 -73.54 -25.90 -31.38
CA ALA A 36 -74.15 -25.42 -30.10
C ALA A 36 -74.00 -26.33 -28.83
N THR A 37 -73.89 -25.85 -27.56
CA THR A 37 -73.73 -24.50 -26.94
C THR A 37 -73.20 -24.58 -25.48
N THR A 38 -72.62 -23.46 -24.99
CA THR A 38 -72.54 -22.97 -23.57
C THR A 38 -71.85 -23.75 -22.42
N ALA A 39 -70.79 -23.11 -21.89
CA ALA A 39 -70.56 -22.69 -20.48
C ALA A 39 -69.95 -23.64 -19.38
N ASP A 40 -68.93 -23.06 -18.73
CA ASP A 40 -68.60 -23.00 -17.29
C ASP A 40 -68.03 -24.17 -16.42
N HIS A 41 -66.85 -23.82 -15.86
CA HIS A 41 -66.41 -23.97 -14.45
C HIS A 41 -65.85 -25.28 -13.85
N LEU A 42 -64.89 -25.03 -12.92
CA LEU A 42 -64.40 -25.82 -11.78
C LEU A 42 -63.29 -26.89 -11.95
N ALA A 43 -62.32 -26.79 -11.04
CA ALA A 43 -61.34 -27.79 -10.59
C ALA A 43 -61.82 -28.34 -9.21
N PRO A 44 -61.07 -29.08 -8.34
CA PRO A 44 -59.63 -29.44 -8.34
C PRO A 44 -59.36 -30.91 -7.89
N ASP A 45 -58.15 -31.16 -7.33
CA ASP A 45 -57.80 -32.27 -6.40
C ASP A 45 -57.72 -33.72 -6.96
N LYS A 46 -56.87 -34.66 -6.47
CA LYS A 46 -55.74 -34.65 -5.51
C LYS A 46 -54.92 -35.98 -5.61
N MET A 47 -53.71 -36.01 -5.02
CA MET A 47 -53.05 -37.05 -4.16
C MET A 47 -53.36 -38.56 -4.38
N ASP A 48 -52.47 -39.55 -4.22
CA ASP A 48 -51.02 -39.63 -3.90
C ASP A 48 -50.50 -41.09 -4.09
N ILE A 49 -49.34 -41.43 -3.49
CA ILE A 49 -48.88 -42.78 -3.07
C ILE A 49 -48.02 -43.58 -4.08
N ASP A 50 -46.73 -43.23 -4.13
CA ASP A 50 -45.60 -44.01 -3.56
C ASP A 50 -45.55 -45.56 -3.74
N LYS A 51 -44.46 -46.06 -4.38
CA LYS A 51 -43.50 -46.97 -3.71
C LYS A 51 -42.21 -47.30 -4.47
N ASP A 52 -41.13 -47.41 -3.69
CA ASP A 52 -39.79 -47.95 -3.94
C ASP A 52 -39.61 -49.00 -5.07
N SER A 53 -38.53 -48.89 -5.86
CA SER A 53 -37.31 -49.65 -5.55
C SER A 53 -36.09 -49.36 -6.45
N LYS A 54 -34.90 -49.45 -5.83
CA LYS A 54 -33.56 -49.07 -6.32
C LYS A 54 -33.08 -49.74 -7.62
N LYS A 55 -32.48 -48.95 -8.52
CA LYS A 55 -31.06 -49.14 -8.94
C LYS A 55 -30.49 -47.94 -9.72
N ILE A 56 -29.23 -47.60 -9.45
CA ILE A 56 -28.50 -46.48 -10.06
C ILE A 56 -27.70 -46.94 -11.29
N LYS A 57 -27.75 -46.16 -12.36
CA LYS A 57 -26.68 -46.00 -13.35
C LYS A 57 -26.68 -44.54 -13.84
N CYS A 58 -25.50 -43.95 -13.98
CA CYS A 58 -25.36 -42.60 -14.51
C CYS A 58 -25.32 -42.61 -16.04
N GLU A 59 -25.99 -41.62 -16.65
CA GLU A 59 -25.77 -41.21 -18.05
C GLU A 59 -25.47 -39.70 -18.04
N ILE A 60 -24.68 -39.22 -19.00
CA ILE A 60 -24.13 -37.85 -19.03
C ILE A 60 -24.86 -37.01 -20.10
N PRO A 61 -25.55 -35.90 -19.74
CA PRO A 61 -26.17 -35.01 -20.72
C PRO A 61 -25.21 -33.94 -21.29
N ASP A 62 -25.06 -33.96 -22.61
CA ASP A 62 -24.32 -33.05 -23.50
C ASP A 62 -24.43 -31.54 -23.16
N THR A 63 -23.30 -30.87 -22.89
CA THR A 63 -23.21 -29.43 -22.61
C THR A 63 -23.08 -28.60 -23.90
N ARG A 64 -24.20 -28.39 -24.61
CA ARG A 64 -24.24 -27.53 -25.81
C ARG A 64 -25.44 -26.57 -25.84
N LYS A 65 -25.42 -25.52 -24.99
CA LYS A 65 -26.18 -24.25 -25.19
C LYS A 65 -25.84 -23.14 -24.17
N HIS A 66 -24.71 -22.45 -24.37
CA HIS A 66 -24.58 -21.05 -23.95
C HIS A 66 -23.99 -20.26 -25.13
N LYS A 67 -24.88 -19.76 -26.00
CA LYS A 67 -24.51 -18.82 -27.06
C LYS A 67 -24.75 -17.42 -26.51
N ALA A 68 -23.71 -16.60 -26.40
CA ALA A 68 -23.86 -15.21 -25.98
C ALA A 68 -24.71 -14.46 -27.02
N VAL A 69 -25.83 -13.89 -26.58
CA VAL A 69 -26.76 -13.09 -27.40
C VAL A 69 -27.38 -12.02 -26.50
N TRP A 70 -26.65 -10.93 -26.26
CA TRP A 70 -27.19 -9.70 -25.65
C TRP A 70 -27.83 -8.79 -26.73
N ASP A 71 -28.56 -9.39 -27.67
CA ASP A 71 -29.18 -8.70 -28.82
C ASP A 71 -30.64 -8.37 -28.53
N THR A 72 -30.86 -7.49 -27.55
CA THR A 72 -32.16 -6.92 -27.17
C THR A 72 -31.96 -5.78 -26.16
N GLY A 73 -32.85 -4.79 -26.14
CA GLY A 73 -32.83 -3.73 -25.11
C GLY A 73 -32.98 -4.27 -23.69
N GLU A 74 -33.65 -5.42 -23.54
CA GLU A 74 -33.88 -6.13 -22.27
C GLU A 74 -32.58 -6.44 -21.51
N GLY A 75 -31.48 -6.78 -22.19
CA GLY A 75 -30.17 -7.00 -21.55
C GLY A 75 -29.50 -5.71 -21.03
N VAL A 76 -29.84 -4.56 -21.64
CA VAL A 76 -29.42 -3.24 -21.15
C VAL A 76 -30.27 -2.84 -19.94
N GLU A 77 -31.59 -3.05 -20.02
CA GLU A 77 -32.51 -2.82 -18.90
C GLU A 77 -32.22 -3.73 -17.71
N GLU A 78 -31.84 -4.99 -17.92
CA GLU A 78 -31.44 -5.92 -16.85
C GLU A 78 -30.14 -5.47 -16.17
N ALA A 79 -29.09 -5.13 -16.92
CA ALA A 79 -27.86 -4.59 -16.34
C ALA A 79 -28.08 -3.24 -15.64
N MET A 80 -28.99 -2.39 -16.15
CA MET A 80 -29.39 -1.16 -15.46
C MET A 80 -30.28 -1.43 -14.24
N ARG A 81 -31.06 -2.50 -14.24
CA ARG A 81 -31.84 -2.99 -13.09
C ARG A 81 -30.92 -3.53 -12.00
N GLU A 82 -29.91 -4.32 -12.32
CA GLU A 82 -28.89 -4.79 -11.37
C GLU A 82 -28.14 -3.61 -10.73
N LEU A 83 -27.68 -2.65 -11.55
CA LEU A 83 -27.06 -1.41 -11.07
C LEU A 83 -28.02 -0.57 -10.21
N SER A 84 -29.30 -0.50 -10.58
CA SER A 84 -30.34 0.22 -9.83
C SER A 84 -30.71 -0.48 -8.51
N GLU A 85 -30.76 -1.81 -8.47
CA GLU A 85 -31.00 -2.60 -7.24
C GLU A 85 -29.78 -2.53 -6.29
N MET A 86 -28.56 -2.54 -6.83
CA MET A 86 -27.32 -2.31 -6.10
C MET A 86 -27.27 -0.89 -5.53
N GLU A 87 -27.58 0.12 -6.35
CA GLU A 87 -27.75 1.50 -5.92
C GLU A 87 -28.85 1.64 -4.87
N HIS A 88 -30.00 0.98 -5.01
CA HIS A 88 -31.09 1.11 -4.06
C HIS A 88 -30.75 0.50 -2.70
N LYS A 89 -29.90 -0.54 -2.65
CA LYS A 89 -29.29 -1.04 -1.41
C LYS A 89 -28.36 0.00 -0.78
N LEU A 90 -27.45 0.59 -1.56
CA LEU A 90 -26.50 1.60 -1.11
C LEU A 90 -27.20 2.88 -0.62
N GLN A 91 -28.14 3.42 -1.41
CA GLN A 91 -29.01 4.54 -1.03
C GLN A 91 -29.85 4.22 0.21
N ASN A 92 -30.30 2.98 0.41
CA ASN A 92 -31.00 2.60 1.64
C ASN A 92 -30.06 2.57 2.87
N ALA A 93 -28.78 2.23 2.72
CA ALA A 93 -27.80 2.34 3.80
C ALA A 93 -27.51 3.81 4.16
N VAL A 94 -27.20 4.64 3.16
CA VAL A 94 -27.01 6.10 3.32
C VAL A 94 -28.27 6.78 3.87
N ARG A 95 -29.46 6.36 3.44
CA ARG A 95 -30.75 6.83 3.98
C ARG A 95 -30.96 6.41 5.42
N ARG A 96 -30.52 5.23 5.86
CA ARG A 96 -30.58 4.82 7.28
C ARG A 96 -29.67 5.69 8.14
N GLN A 97 -28.43 5.93 7.73
CA GLN A 97 -27.53 6.89 8.40
C GLN A 97 -28.16 8.29 8.47
N ARG A 98 -28.68 8.78 7.33
CA ARG A 98 -29.31 10.10 7.26
C ARG A 98 -30.60 10.20 8.08
N GLN A 99 -31.41 9.14 8.16
CA GLN A 99 -32.62 9.14 9.00
C GLN A 99 -32.28 9.00 10.49
N ALA A 100 -31.17 8.36 10.87
CA ALA A 100 -30.66 8.44 12.24
C ALA A 100 -30.30 9.89 12.60
N VAL A 101 -29.59 10.61 11.72
CA VAL A 101 -29.30 12.05 11.90
C VAL A 101 -30.57 12.90 11.94
N GLU A 102 -31.48 12.76 10.97
CA GLU A 102 -32.73 13.53 10.89
C GLU A 102 -33.75 13.18 11.99
N SER A 103 -33.57 12.06 12.71
CA SER A 103 -34.35 11.70 13.90
C SER A 103 -33.88 12.41 15.19
N SER A 104 -32.74 13.10 15.16
CA SER A 104 -32.36 14.02 16.24
C SER A 104 -33.11 15.35 16.10
N GLU A 105 -34.01 15.65 17.04
CA GLU A 105 -34.98 16.75 16.88
C GLU A 105 -34.36 18.15 16.85
N LEU A 106 -34.45 18.84 15.71
CA LEU A 106 -34.35 20.31 15.65
C LEU A 106 -35.15 20.88 14.48
N HIS A 107 -36.33 21.46 14.76
CA HIS A 107 -37.26 21.99 13.76
C HIS A 107 -37.34 23.53 13.83
N VAL A 108 -37.23 24.24 12.69
CA VAL A 108 -37.40 25.70 12.60
C VAL A 108 -38.22 26.08 11.36
N LYS A 109 -39.16 27.02 11.53
CA LYS A 109 -40.10 27.48 10.50
C LYS A 109 -39.45 28.36 9.43
N VAL A 110 -40.06 28.36 8.24
CA VAL A 110 -39.83 29.35 7.17
C VAL A 110 -40.77 30.54 7.34
N GLU A 111 -40.23 31.76 7.30
CA GLU A 111 -40.93 33.02 7.03
C GLU A 111 -40.05 33.91 6.13
N SER A 112 -40.61 34.96 5.52
CA SER A 112 -40.19 35.41 4.18
C SER A 112 -40.20 36.93 3.93
N VAL A 113 -39.75 37.32 2.72
CA VAL A 113 -40.00 38.60 1.99
C VAL A 113 -38.94 39.74 2.07
N MET A 114 -38.28 39.93 0.91
CA MET A 114 -37.77 41.18 0.26
C MET A 114 -36.53 41.99 0.72
N ASP A 115 -35.51 41.90 -0.14
CA ASP A 115 -34.94 43.01 -0.98
C ASP A 115 -34.38 44.30 -0.34
N ARG A 116 -33.08 44.55 -0.57
CA ARG A 116 -32.60 45.77 -1.28
C ARG A 116 -31.13 45.71 -1.73
N ASN A 117 -30.88 46.29 -2.90
CA ASN A 117 -29.56 46.49 -3.52
C ASN A 117 -28.63 47.44 -2.72
N ILE A 118 -27.31 47.23 -2.81
CA ILE A 118 -26.26 48.28 -2.84
C ILE A 118 -24.98 47.71 -3.48
N ARG A 119 -24.26 48.54 -4.26
CA ARG A 119 -22.96 48.19 -4.90
C ARG A 119 -21.76 48.73 -4.08
N PRO A 120 -20.58 48.08 -4.13
CA PRO A 120 -19.36 48.64 -3.56
C PRO A 120 -18.83 49.85 -4.37
N LYS A 121 -18.02 50.71 -3.73
CA LYS A 121 -17.32 51.85 -4.35
C LYS A 121 -15.81 51.66 -4.33
N MET A 122 -15.15 52.11 -5.39
CA MET A 122 -13.68 52.22 -5.49
C MET A 122 -13.12 53.36 -4.62
N ARG A 123 -11.82 53.30 -4.33
CA ARG A 123 -10.98 54.45 -3.94
C ARG A 123 -9.64 54.40 -4.68
N THR A 124 -9.07 55.58 -4.91
CA THR A 124 -7.82 55.84 -5.65
C THR A 124 -6.74 56.46 -4.74
N PRO A 125 -5.45 56.46 -5.15
CA PRO A 125 -4.32 56.76 -4.25
C PRO A 125 -3.86 58.24 -4.25
N PRO A 126 -2.96 58.64 -3.32
CA PRO A 126 -2.21 59.90 -3.35
C PRO A 126 -0.82 59.78 -4.03
N PRO A 127 -0.13 60.88 -4.40
CA PRO A 127 1.07 60.86 -5.27
C PRO A 127 2.37 61.42 -4.65
N ASN A 128 3.50 61.11 -5.34
CA ASN A 128 4.80 61.79 -5.48
C ASN A 128 5.37 62.75 -4.41
N ASP A 129 6.69 62.65 -4.18
CA ASP A 129 7.59 63.78 -4.47
C ASP A 129 9.01 63.36 -4.97
N THR A 130 9.69 64.34 -5.57
CA THR A 130 10.96 64.54 -6.30
C THR A 130 12.23 63.66 -6.11
N ILE A 131 13.05 63.66 -7.18
CA ILE A 131 14.46 63.18 -7.30
C ILE A 131 15.38 64.40 -7.58
N PRO A 132 16.71 64.34 -7.36
CA PRO A 132 17.59 64.52 -8.55
C PRO A 132 18.99 63.85 -8.54
N SER A 133 19.38 63.26 -9.68
CA SER A 133 20.79 63.14 -10.20
C SER A 133 21.78 62.24 -9.43
N THR A 134 22.93 61.78 -9.95
CA THR A 134 23.71 62.10 -11.18
C THR A 134 24.15 60.83 -11.96
N CYS A 135 24.73 61.02 -13.15
CA CYS A 135 25.21 59.96 -14.07
C CYS A 135 26.75 59.93 -14.20
N GLY A 136 27.35 58.76 -14.47
CA GLY A 136 28.59 58.74 -15.26
C GLY A 136 29.50 57.49 -15.21
N ARG A 137 29.54 56.76 -16.35
CA ARG A 137 30.74 56.11 -16.96
C ARG A 137 31.44 54.98 -16.18
N ASN A 138 32.15 54.03 -16.80
CA ASN A 138 32.65 53.87 -18.18
C ASN A 138 32.61 52.38 -18.63
N ALA A 139 33.06 52.07 -19.85
CA ALA A 139 33.22 50.70 -20.36
C ALA A 139 34.67 50.42 -20.82
N GLU A 140 34.97 49.16 -21.19
CA GLU A 140 36.16 48.55 -21.84
C GLU A 140 36.94 47.52 -20.99
N SER A 141 37.65 46.51 -21.54
CA SER A 141 37.35 45.59 -22.66
C SER A 141 38.36 44.41 -22.75
N VAL A 142 37.98 43.31 -23.43
CA VAL A 142 38.80 42.22 -24.04
C VAL A 142 39.65 41.28 -23.15
N LYS A 143 39.32 39.97 -23.15
CA LYS A 143 40.18 38.86 -23.66
C LYS A 143 39.47 37.49 -23.71
N ARG A 144 39.82 36.68 -24.72
CA ARG A 144 39.72 35.19 -24.78
C ARG A 144 41.12 34.62 -24.47
N ALA A 145 41.41 33.35 -24.21
CA ALA A 145 40.71 32.04 -24.27
C ALA A 145 41.36 31.12 -23.17
N PRO A 146 41.21 29.76 -23.09
CA PRO A 146 40.74 28.76 -24.06
C PRO A 146 39.60 27.83 -23.53
N MET A 147 39.33 26.73 -24.24
CA MET A 147 38.70 25.52 -23.68
C MET A 147 39.80 24.54 -23.24
N ASP A 148 39.59 23.75 -22.20
CA ASP A 148 39.29 22.30 -22.27
C ASP A 148 39.09 21.74 -20.84
N ASP A 149 38.60 20.49 -20.72
CA ASP A 149 38.46 19.65 -19.53
C ASP A 149 37.90 20.26 -18.23
N TYR A 150 36.59 20.08 -18.01
CA TYR A 150 35.96 20.00 -16.67
C TYR A 150 34.98 18.82 -16.61
N GLN A 151 35.53 17.61 -16.55
CA GLN A 151 34.81 16.37 -16.21
C GLN A 151 35.50 15.64 -15.03
N ALA A 152 35.98 16.42 -14.05
CA ALA A 152 36.76 15.91 -12.91
C ALA A 152 36.71 16.85 -11.68
N GLU A 153 35.53 17.35 -11.28
CA GLU A 153 35.38 18.11 -10.02
C GLU A 153 33.99 17.93 -9.36
N LEU A 154 33.48 16.69 -9.39
CA LEU A 154 32.33 16.21 -8.61
C LEU A 154 32.65 14.91 -7.85
N ALA A 155 33.94 14.72 -7.50
CA ALA A 155 34.43 13.64 -6.67
C ALA A 155 35.64 14.12 -5.86
N ALA A 156 35.69 13.74 -4.58
CA ALA A 156 36.66 14.11 -3.53
C ALA A 156 36.58 15.56 -2.99
N GLY A 157 36.27 15.68 -1.68
CA GLY A 157 36.21 16.92 -0.89
C GLY A 157 34.78 17.42 -0.70
N ASP A 158 34.12 17.27 0.46
CA ASP A 158 34.61 17.07 1.83
C ASP A 158 34.01 15.86 2.56
N ILE A 159 34.73 15.35 3.56
CA ILE A 159 34.22 14.44 4.59
C ILE A 159 33.93 15.27 5.84
N VAL A 160 32.65 15.38 6.20
CA VAL A 160 32.16 15.91 7.48
C VAL A 160 30.84 15.22 7.82
N ASP A 161 30.66 14.85 9.09
CA ASP A 161 29.49 14.09 9.55
C ASP A 161 28.18 14.86 9.31
N ALA A 162 27.32 14.32 8.45
CA ALA A 162 25.98 14.83 8.23
C ALA A 162 25.05 14.38 9.37
N LYS A 163 24.60 15.34 10.19
CA LYS A 163 23.45 15.12 11.08
C LYS A 163 22.17 14.95 10.25
N ALA A 164 21.17 14.28 10.82
CA ALA A 164 19.84 14.26 10.25
C ALA A 164 19.11 15.57 10.59
N ASP A 165 19.00 16.47 9.60
CA ASP A 165 18.45 17.81 9.81
C ASP A 165 16.94 17.91 9.54
N ASP A 166 16.21 18.48 10.51
CA ASP A 166 14.75 18.71 10.51
C ASP A 166 14.28 19.68 9.41
N GLU A 167 15.22 20.44 8.80
CA GLU A 167 14.98 21.42 7.75
C GLU A 167 14.24 20.90 6.50
N GLY A 168 14.21 19.58 6.28
CA GLY A 168 13.56 18.98 5.13
C GLY A 168 12.09 19.38 5.00
N PHE A 169 11.29 19.17 6.05
CA PHE A 169 9.83 19.24 5.98
C PHE A 169 9.32 20.66 5.69
N GLU A 170 9.88 21.68 6.36
CA GLU A 170 9.57 23.09 6.10
C GLU A 170 9.90 23.52 4.66
N ARG A 171 11.02 23.03 4.11
CA ARG A 171 11.44 23.27 2.73
C ARG A 171 10.52 22.61 1.70
N GLY A 172 9.67 21.65 2.11
CA GLY A 172 8.56 21.10 1.32
C GLY A 172 7.30 21.96 1.42
N ALA A 173 6.83 22.22 2.63
CA ALA A 173 5.55 22.91 2.89
C ALA A 173 5.53 24.38 2.41
N ASN A 174 6.66 25.08 2.43
CA ASN A 174 6.76 26.49 2.00
C ASN A 174 6.89 26.69 0.47
N ARG A 175 6.81 25.62 -0.34
CA ARG A 175 6.85 25.73 -1.81
C ARG A 175 5.53 26.30 -2.35
N PRO A 176 5.54 27.30 -3.26
CA PRO A 176 4.33 27.71 -3.97
C PRO A 176 3.81 26.56 -4.85
N PRO A 177 2.51 26.52 -5.19
CA PRO A 177 1.92 25.39 -5.89
C PRO A 177 2.59 25.12 -7.24
N PRO A 178 2.76 23.84 -7.63
CA PRO A 178 3.47 23.44 -8.85
C PRO A 178 2.81 23.96 -10.15
N VAL A 179 1.53 24.36 -10.08
CA VAL A 179 0.88 25.17 -11.12
C VAL A 179 0.97 26.65 -10.74
N ASN A 180 2.01 27.32 -11.23
CA ASN A 180 2.18 28.77 -11.11
C ASN A 180 1.55 29.49 -12.32
N SER A 181 0.24 29.74 -12.29
CA SER A 181 -0.45 30.48 -13.35
C SER A 181 -1.71 31.20 -12.88
N ASP A 182 -1.85 32.48 -13.26
CA ASP A 182 -3.03 33.31 -13.00
C ASP A 182 -4.29 32.87 -13.79
N ARG A 183 -4.19 31.84 -14.64
CA ARG A 183 -5.21 31.49 -15.64
C ARG A 183 -5.73 30.06 -15.47
N LEU A 184 -6.90 29.95 -14.83
CA LEU A 184 -7.70 28.73 -14.85
C LEU A 184 -8.40 28.52 -16.22
N PRO A 185 -8.54 27.27 -16.71
CA PRO A 185 -9.15 26.94 -18.00
C PRO A 185 -10.69 26.94 -17.96
N LEU A 186 -11.30 27.98 -17.41
CA LEU A 186 -12.76 28.07 -17.18
C LEU A 186 -13.45 29.08 -18.13
N PRO A 187 -14.71 28.83 -18.56
CA PRO A 187 -15.54 27.67 -18.25
C PRO A 187 -15.08 26.41 -19.01
N TRP A 188 -15.04 25.28 -18.31
CA TRP A 188 -14.57 24.01 -18.86
C TRP A 188 -15.57 23.37 -19.82
N SER A 189 -15.06 22.80 -20.91
CA SER A 189 -15.82 22.10 -21.96
C SER A 189 -15.18 20.77 -22.39
N GLY A 190 -13.95 20.48 -21.96
CA GLY A 190 -13.24 19.22 -22.21
C GLY A 190 -13.70 18.06 -21.31
N ARG A 191 -13.03 16.91 -21.42
CA ARG A 191 -13.31 15.74 -20.56
C ARG A 191 -12.33 15.66 -19.40
N LEU A 192 -12.83 15.36 -18.20
CA LEU A 192 -12.01 14.78 -17.13
C LEU A 192 -12.14 13.25 -17.14
N GLY A 193 -11.09 12.57 -16.72
CA GLY A 193 -11.03 11.11 -16.62
C GLY A 193 -10.02 10.63 -15.59
N TYR A 194 -10.06 9.34 -15.28
CA TYR A 194 -9.19 8.67 -14.32
C TYR A 194 -8.69 7.32 -14.85
N ALA A 195 -7.76 6.69 -14.10
CA ALA A 195 -7.06 5.49 -14.53
C ALA A 195 -7.51 4.16 -13.90
N CYS A 196 -7.76 3.18 -14.76
CA CYS A 196 -7.81 1.72 -14.56
C CYS A 196 -8.87 1.17 -13.59
N LEU A 197 -9.02 1.73 -12.40
CA LEU A 197 -9.88 1.26 -11.32
C LEU A 197 -10.85 2.35 -10.89
N ASN A 198 -12.04 1.94 -10.48
CA ASN A 198 -13.06 2.80 -9.91
C ASN A 198 -13.33 2.29 -8.49
N THR A 199 -13.12 3.14 -7.48
CA THR A 199 -13.20 2.75 -6.06
C THR A 199 -14.58 2.21 -5.69
N TYR A 200 -15.65 2.86 -6.18
CA TYR A 200 -17.03 2.42 -5.95
C TYR A 200 -17.36 1.06 -6.54
N LEU A 201 -16.88 0.78 -7.76
CA LEU A 201 -17.13 -0.48 -8.46
C LEU A 201 -16.22 -1.62 -7.99
N ARG A 202 -14.98 -1.32 -7.54
CA ARG A 202 -14.10 -2.30 -6.88
C ARG A 202 -14.75 -2.85 -5.61
N ASN A 203 -15.38 -1.98 -4.81
CA ASN A 203 -15.97 -2.34 -3.52
C ASN A 203 -17.44 -2.81 -3.63
N ALA A 204 -17.94 -3.05 -4.85
CA ALA A 204 -19.25 -3.64 -5.09
C ALA A 204 -19.27 -5.15 -4.78
N SER A 205 -20.46 -5.72 -4.59
CA SER A 205 -20.67 -7.16 -4.45
C SER A 205 -21.67 -7.68 -5.51
N PRO A 206 -21.23 -8.42 -6.54
CA PRO A 206 -19.84 -8.80 -6.83
C PRO A 206 -18.98 -7.60 -7.31
N PRO A 207 -17.64 -7.65 -7.14
CA PRO A 207 -16.74 -6.56 -7.50
C PRO A 207 -16.57 -6.42 -9.02
N ILE A 208 -16.57 -5.18 -9.49
CA ILE A 208 -16.56 -4.80 -10.91
C ILE A 208 -15.26 -4.05 -11.22
N PHE A 209 -14.37 -4.68 -11.98
CA PHE A 209 -13.05 -4.13 -12.35
C PHE A 209 -12.48 -4.84 -13.58
N SER A 210 -11.56 -4.19 -14.29
CA SER A 210 -10.99 -4.70 -15.56
C SER A 210 -9.52 -5.13 -15.46
N SER A 211 -9.10 -5.67 -14.31
CA SER A 211 -7.69 -5.98 -14.01
C SER A 211 -7.47 -7.23 -13.13
N ARG A 212 -8.26 -8.30 -13.36
CA ARG A 212 -8.00 -9.62 -12.76
C ARG A 212 -6.74 -10.22 -13.38
N THR A 213 -5.71 -10.41 -12.57
CA THR A 213 -4.42 -11.00 -12.94
C THR A 213 -4.29 -12.45 -12.44
N CYS A 214 -3.17 -13.11 -12.77
CA CYS A 214 -2.79 -14.40 -12.20
C CYS A 214 -1.26 -14.54 -12.22
N ARG A 215 -0.70 -15.60 -11.62
CA ARG A 215 0.73 -15.96 -11.73
C ARG A 215 0.91 -17.02 -12.83
N ILE A 216 2.10 -17.16 -13.41
CA ILE A 216 2.38 -18.25 -14.39
C ILE A 216 2.12 -19.63 -13.75
N ALA A 217 2.43 -19.78 -12.45
CA ALA A 217 2.06 -20.96 -11.67
C ALA A 217 0.55 -21.28 -11.71
N SER A 218 -0.32 -20.25 -11.69
CA SER A 218 -1.77 -20.43 -11.83
C SER A 218 -2.15 -20.99 -13.20
N ILE A 219 -1.48 -20.56 -14.27
CA ILE A 219 -1.69 -21.07 -15.64
C ILE A 219 -1.21 -22.53 -15.75
N LEU A 220 -0.07 -22.86 -15.14
CA LEU A 220 0.47 -24.21 -15.08
C LEU A 220 -0.45 -25.17 -14.31
N ASP A 221 -0.92 -24.76 -13.14
CA ASP A 221 -1.85 -25.54 -12.33
C ASP A 221 -3.19 -25.75 -13.05
N HIS A 222 -3.69 -24.72 -13.75
CA HIS A 222 -4.89 -24.82 -14.57
C HIS A 222 -4.72 -25.63 -15.86
N ARG A 223 -3.53 -26.17 -16.15
CA ARG A 223 -3.41 -27.28 -17.13
C ARG A 223 -4.07 -28.56 -16.62
N HIS A 224 -4.33 -28.69 -15.32
CA HIS A 224 -4.98 -29.84 -14.74
C HIS A 224 -6.50 -29.62 -14.57
N PRO A 225 -7.35 -30.66 -14.72
CA PRO A 225 -8.77 -30.59 -14.37
C PRO A 225 -8.96 -30.34 -12.86
N LEU A 226 -10.06 -29.67 -12.48
CA LEU A 226 -10.48 -29.57 -11.08
C LEU A 226 -10.75 -30.95 -10.46
N GLN A 227 -10.52 -31.10 -9.15
CA GLN A 227 -10.80 -32.31 -8.37
C GLN A 227 -12.27 -32.77 -8.50
N HIS A 228 -13.19 -31.81 -8.55
CA HIS A 228 -14.62 -31.99 -8.77
C HIS A 228 -15.07 -31.17 -10.00
N PRO A 229 -14.93 -31.70 -11.23
CA PRO A 229 -15.22 -30.96 -12.48
C PRO A 229 -16.67 -30.50 -12.69
N SER A 230 -17.60 -30.93 -11.83
CA SER A 230 -19.01 -30.54 -11.82
C SER A 230 -19.32 -29.37 -10.88
N GLU A 231 -18.35 -28.94 -10.09
CA GLU A 231 -18.48 -27.87 -9.10
C GLU A 231 -17.62 -26.66 -9.52
N PRO A 232 -17.97 -25.43 -9.07
CA PRO A 232 -17.11 -24.27 -9.29
C PRO A 232 -15.75 -24.45 -8.62
N GLU A 233 -14.71 -23.80 -9.15
CA GLU A 233 -13.42 -23.72 -8.49
C GLU A 233 -13.55 -23.07 -7.11
N HIS A 234 -12.81 -23.58 -6.13
CA HIS A 234 -12.75 -22.98 -4.79
C HIS A 234 -11.33 -23.13 -4.25
N PRO A 235 -10.71 -22.06 -3.67
CA PRO A 235 -9.33 -22.07 -3.17
C PRO A 235 -8.93 -23.14 -2.14
N THR A 236 -9.86 -24.01 -1.71
CA THR A 236 -9.64 -25.08 -0.73
C THR A 236 -10.49 -26.32 -1.00
N LYS A 237 -11.73 -26.16 -1.49
CA LYS A 237 -12.70 -27.27 -1.67
C LYS A 237 -12.65 -27.93 -3.05
N ASN A 238 -12.15 -27.23 -4.07
CA ASN A 238 -12.12 -27.73 -5.44
C ASN A 238 -10.98 -27.07 -6.22
N ARG A 239 -9.76 -27.63 -6.10
CA ARG A 239 -8.53 -27.14 -6.75
C ARG A 239 -8.20 -27.96 -8.01
N PRO A 240 -7.30 -27.51 -8.90
CA PRO A 240 -6.74 -28.35 -9.96
C PRO A 240 -6.02 -29.60 -9.43
N ASP A 241 -6.36 -30.76 -9.97
CA ASP A 241 -5.83 -32.07 -9.58
C ASP A 241 -4.55 -32.41 -10.35
N LYS A 242 -3.40 -32.06 -9.77
CA LYS A 242 -2.07 -32.29 -10.34
C LYS A 242 -1.72 -33.76 -10.58
N SER A 243 -2.53 -34.72 -10.09
CA SER A 243 -2.37 -36.16 -10.40
C SER A 243 -2.88 -36.56 -11.79
N LYS A 244 -3.69 -35.70 -12.44
CA LYS A 244 -4.23 -35.91 -13.79
C LYS A 244 -3.27 -35.36 -14.84
N PRO A 245 -3.28 -35.87 -16.08
CA PRO A 245 -2.43 -35.34 -17.15
C PRO A 245 -2.69 -33.84 -17.37
N ALA A 246 -1.60 -33.09 -17.51
CA ALA A 246 -1.63 -31.67 -17.85
C ALA A 246 -2.02 -31.46 -19.32
N ASP A 247 -2.88 -30.48 -19.55
CA ASP A 247 -3.47 -30.11 -20.83
C ASP A 247 -3.29 -28.59 -21.03
N PRO A 248 -2.35 -28.15 -21.89
CA PRO A 248 -2.05 -26.74 -22.11
C PRO A 248 -3.26 -25.89 -22.55
N GLU A 249 -4.26 -26.48 -23.21
CA GLU A 249 -5.46 -25.75 -23.64
C GLU A 249 -6.30 -25.26 -22.45
N ARG A 250 -6.25 -25.98 -21.31
CA ARG A 250 -6.97 -25.56 -20.09
C ARG A 250 -6.32 -24.37 -19.40
N GLY A 251 -4.99 -24.35 -19.30
CA GLY A 251 -4.25 -23.22 -18.75
C GLY A 251 -4.46 -21.97 -19.58
N LEU A 252 -4.45 -22.11 -20.91
CA LEU A 252 -4.81 -21.03 -21.84
C LEU A 252 -6.26 -20.57 -21.65
N LYS A 253 -7.21 -21.51 -21.56
CA LYS A 253 -8.63 -21.20 -21.37
C LYS A 253 -8.89 -20.46 -20.05
N TYR A 254 -8.21 -20.81 -18.96
CA TYR A 254 -8.31 -20.13 -17.67
C TYR A 254 -7.91 -18.64 -17.78
N VAL A 255 -6.75 -18.33 -18.35
CA VAL A 255 -6.30 -16.93 -18.48
C VAL A 255 -7.14 -16.14 -19.51
N GLN A 256 -7.67 -16.81 -20.54
CA GLN A 256 -8.68 -16.23 -21.43
C GLN A 256 -10.01 -15.93 -20.71
N GLU A 257 -10.44 -16.76 -19.75
CA GLU A 257 -11.66 -16.53 -18.97
C GLU A 257 -11.52 -15.36 -17.99
N LEU A 258 -10.33 -15.15 -17.40
CA LEU A 258 -10.01 -13.93 -16.65
C LEU A 258 -10.08 -12.68 -17.54
N GLY A 259 -9.46 -12.73 -18.72
CA GLY A 259 -9.51 -11.62 -19.69
C GLY A 259 -10.93 -11.31 -20.19
N LEU A 260 -11.76 -12.33 -20.38
CA LEU A 260 -13.18 -12.17 -20.70
C LEU A 260 -13.98 -11.54 -19.55
N ALA A 261 -13.66 -11.84 -18.29
CA ALA A 261 -14.29 -11.17 -17.14
C ALA A 261 -13.91 -9.68 -17.11
N ASN A 262 -12.62 -9.37 -17.31
CA ASN A 262 -12.11 -8.00 -17.36
C ASN A 262 -12.75 -7.17 -18.50
N ALA A 263 -12.87 -7.75 -19.69
CA ALA A 263 -13.49 -7.08 -20.84
C ALA A 263 -15.00 -6.82 -20.65
N ARG A 264 -15.74 -7.73 -19.99
CA ARG A 264 -17.18 -7.55 -19.69
C ARG A 264 -17.44 -6.40 -18.71
N ASP A 265 -16.59 -6.22 -17.70
CA ASP A 265 -16.80 -5.19 -16.67
C ASP A 265 -16.63 -3.76 -17.20
N ILE A 266 -15.92 -3.56 -18.31
CA ILE A 266 -15.79 -2.26 -18.98
C ILE A 266 -17.16 -1.66 -19.32
N VAL A 267 -18.11 -2.48 -19.78
CA VAL A 267 -19.48 -2.02 -20.10
C VAL A 267 -20.16 -1.41 -18.87
N LYS A 268 -19.95 -2.01 -17.69
CA LYS A 268 -20.49 -1.53 -16.41
C LYS A 268 -19.80 -0.23 -15.99
N MET A 269 -18.47 -0.18 -16.07
CA MET A 269 -17.65 1.00 -15.73
C MET A 269 -18.01 2.21 -16.62
N ILE A 270 -18.17 2.02 -17.93
CA ILE A 270 -18.55 3.09 -18.86
C ILE A 270 -19.96 3.62 -18.57
N ARG A 271 -20.93 2.74 -18.26
CA ARG A 271 -22.31 3.16 -17.89
C ARG A 271 -22.33 3.92 -16.56
N TRP A 272 -21.55 3.49 -15.57
CA TRP A 272 -21.38 4.18 -14.29
C TRP A 272 -20.76 5.58 -14.48
N ASN A 273 -19.68 5.66 -15.26
CA ASN A 273 -19.01 6.93 -15.57
C ASN A 273 -19.94 7.91 -16.28
N HIS A 274 -20.66 7.45 -17.30
CA HIS A 274 -21.64 8.27 -18.02
C HIS A 274 -22.70 8.86 -17.09
N LYS A 275 -23.22 8.05 -16.15
CA LYS A 275 -24.24 8.49 -15.17
C LYS A 275 -23.77 9.67 -14.32
N TYR A 276 -22.50 9.69 -13.95
CA TYR A 276 -21.89 10.73 -13.10
C TYR A 276 -21.05 11.76 -13.87
N GLY A 277 -21.25 11.86 -15.19
CA GLY A 277 -20.67 12.90 -16.05
C GLY A 277 -19.23 12.64 -16.54
N ILE A 278 -18.56 11.59 -16.07
CA ILE A 278 -17.23 11.19 -16.53
C ILE A 278 -17.33 10.59 -17.94
N LYS A 279 -16.41 10.97 -18.84
CA LYS A 279 -16.40 10.53 -20.25
C LYS A 279 -15.01 10.20 -20.79
N PHE A 280 -14.02 10.05 -19.92
CA PHE A 280 -12.66 9.67 -20.28
C PHE A 280 -12.14 8.67 -19.25
N MET A 281 -11.55 7.56 -19.73
CA MET A 281 -11.05 6.49 -18.87
C MET A 281 -9.79 5.90 -19.49
N ARG A 282 -8.75 5.68 -18.68
CA ARG A 282 -7.61 4.81 -19.08
C ARG A 282 -7.97 3.38 -18.72
N LEU A 283 -8.02 2.49 -19.71
CA LEU A 283 -8.17 1.05 -19.52
C LEU A 283 -6.93 0.47 -18.84
N SER A 284 -7.10 -0.58 -18.05
CA SER A 284 -5.98 -1.34 -17.50
C SER A 284 -5.14 -1.99 -18.61
N SER A 285 -3.82 -1.98 -18.47
CA SER A 285 -2.91 -2.72 -19.33
C SER A 285 -2.94 -4.22 -19.02
N GLU A 286 -3.11 -4.56 -17.74
CA GLU A 286 -3.30 -5.91 -17.20
C GLU A 286 -4.71 -6.48 -17.46
N MET A 287 -5.36 -6.08 -18.56
CA MET A 287 -6.67 -6.61 -18.96
C MET A 287 -6.63 -8.08 -19.36
N PHE A 288 -5.55 -8.52 -20.02
CA PHE A 288 -5.36 -9.89 -20.49
C PHE A 288 -3.98 -10.41 -20.01
N PRO A 289 -3.92 -11.10 -18.86
CA PRO A 289 -2.66 -11.43 -18.21
C PRO A 289 -1.74 -12.28 -19.11
N PHE A 290 -0.47 -11.89 -19.19
CA PHE A 290 0.56 -12.54 -20.01
C PHE A 290 0.29 -12.57 -21.54
N ALA A 291 -0.70 -11.87 -22.08
CA ALA A 291 -1.01 -11.92 -23.52
C ALA A 291 0.20 -11.56 -24.43
N SER A 292 1.09 -10.67 -23.98
CA SER A 292 2.32 -10.25 -24.66
C SER A 292 3.58 -11.08 -24.32
N HIS A 293 3.47 -12.08 -23.44
CA HIS A 293 4.57 -12.93 -23.00
C HIS A 293 5.12 -13.81 -24.15
N GLU A 294 6.40 -14.20 -24.09
CA GLU A 294 7.04 -15.00 -25.15
C GLU A 294 6.51 -16.45 -25.23
N GLU A 295 6.52 -17.17 -24.11
CA GLU A 295 6.04 -18.57 -24.02
C GLU A 295 4.52 -18.67 -23.81
N TYR A 296 3.96 -17.94 -22.83
CA TYR A 296 2.55 -18.02 -22.42
C TYR A 296 1.61 -17.05 -23.18
N GLY A 297 2.13 -16.29 -24.14
CA GLY A 297 1.36 -15.27 -24.88
C GLY A 297 0.30 -15.84 -25.81
N TYR A 298 -0.74 -15.05 -26.08
CA TYR A 298 -1.90 -15.48 -26.85
C TYR A 298 -2.57 -14.31 -27.58
N LYS A 299 -3.34 -14.64 -28.62
CA LYS A 299 -4.11 -13.65 -29.41
C LYS A 299 -5.51 -13.46 -28.86
N LEU A 300 -5.98 -12.21 -28.87
CA LEU A 300 -7.29 -11.79 -28.38
C LEU A 300 -8.39 -12.15 -29.38
N ALA A 301 -8.09 -12.01 -30.67
CA ALA A 301 -8.95 -12.54 -31.72
C ALA A 301 -8.79 -14.08 -31.84
N PRO A 302 -9.89 -14.86 -31.91
CA PRO A 302 -11.29 -14.42 -31.91
C PRO A 302 -11.94 -14.33 -30.52
N PHE A 303 -11.36 -14.93 -29.47
CA PHE A 303 -12.09 -15.25 -28.23
C PHE A 303 -12.67 -14.03 -27.49
N ALA A 304 -11.95 -12.90 -27.49
CA ALA A 304 -12.36 -11.66 -26.82
C ALA A 304 -13.04 -10.66 -27.77
N ALA A 305 -13.07 -10.93 -29.07
CA ALA A 305 -13.44 -9.95 -30.11
C ALA A 305 -14.87 -9.41 -29.94
N ASP A 306 -15.85 -10.28 -29.70
CA ASP A 306 -17.25 -9.87 -29.54
C ASP A 306 -17.48 -9.00 -28.29
N VAL A 307 -16.78 -9.32 -27.18
CA VAL A 307 -16.90 -8.61 -25.89
C VAL A 307 -16.23 -7.25 -25.94
N LEU A 308 -15.05 -7.15 -26.58
CA LEU A 308 -14.38 -5.87 -26.81
C LEU A 308 -15.20 -4.98 -27.75
N ALA A 309 -15.80 -5.54 -28.80
CA ALA A 309 -16.70 -4.81 -29.70
C ALA A 309 -17.97 -4.32 -28.98
N GLU A 310 -18.53 -5.09 -28.05
CA GLU A 310 -19.63 -4.64 -27.17
C GLU A 310 -19.20 -3.46 -26.28
N ALA A 311 -18.03 -3.56 -25.64
CA ALA A 311 -17.48 -2.48 -24.82
C ALA A 311 -17.23 -1.19 -25.63
N GLY A 312 -16.66 -1.30 -26.82
CA GLY A 312 -16.43 -0.16 -27.71
C GLY A 312 -17.69 0.41 -28.34
N LYS A 313 -18.72 -0.41 -28.63
CA LYS A 313 -20.06 0.05 -29.00
C LYS A 313 -20.65 0.93 -27.90
N VAL A 314 -20.64 0.46 -26.65
CA VAL A 314 -21.16 1.22 -25.50
C VAL A 314 -20.31 2.49 -25.26
N ALA A 315 -19.00 2.44 -25.48
CA ALA A 315 -18.14 3.63 -25.44
C ALA A 315 -18.55 4.67 -26.49
N ALA A 316 -18.83 4.23 -27.72
CA ALA A 316 -19.27 5.09 -28.82
C ALA A 316 -20.65 5.72 -28.57
N GLU A 317 -21.62 4.91 -28.14
CA GLU A 317 -22.98 5.36 -27.79
C GLU A 317 -22.97 6.41 -26.67
N LEU A 318 -22.07 6.25 -25.68
CA LEU A 318 -21.99 7.11 -24.50
C LEU A 318 -20.89 8.19 -24.57
N GLY A 319 -20.25 8.36 -25.75
CA GLY A 319 -19.27 9.40 -26.05
C GLY A 319 -17.95 9.32 -25.26
N HIS A 320 -17.57 8.12 -24.82
CA HIS A 320 -16.41 7.87 -23.96
C HIS A 320 -15.10 7.79 -24.76
N ARG A 321 -14.10 8.57 -24.33
CA ARG A 321 -12.71 8.36 -24.76
C ARG A 321 -12.08 7.25 -23.91
N LEU A 322 -11.42 6.31 -24.56
CA LEU A 322 -10.65 5.23 -23.94
C LEU A 322 -9.18 5.37 -24.36
N THR A 323 -8.23 5.08 -23.46
CA THR A 323 -6.77 5.05 -23.75
C THR A 323 -6.09 3.96 -22.93
N THR A 324 -4.85 3.59 -23.25
CA THR A 324 -4.04 2.63 -22.45
C THR A 324 -2.65 3.19 -22.18
N HIS A 325 -1.98 2.72 -21.13
CA HIS A 325 -0.59 3.03 -20.85
C HIS A 325 0.17 1.73 -20.56
N PRO A 326 0.82 1.10 -21.57
CA PRO A 326 1.75 -0.01 -21.39
C PRO A 326 2.70 0.16 -20.20
N GLY A 327 3.12 -0.96 -19.60
CA GLY A 327 3.91 -0.95 -18.37
C GLY A 327 5.31 -0.34 -18.53
N GLN A 328 5.92 0.07 -17.41
CA GLN A 328 7.26 0.68 -17.34
C GLN A 328 8.39 -0.18 -17.96
N PHE A 329 8.14 -1.47 -18.19
CA PHE A 329 9.06 -2.42 -18.79
C PHE A 329 9.04 -2.42 -20.34
N THR A 330 8.09 -1.74 -20.98
CA THR A 330 7.87 -1.71 -22.45
C THR A 330 8.87 -0.77 -23.18
N GLN A 331 10.17 -0.94 -22.89
CA GLN A 331 11.23 0.02 -23.25
C GLN A 331 11.86 -0.24 -24.63
N ILE A 332 11.27 0.31 -25.69
CA ILE A 332 11.81 0.19 -27.06
C ILE A 332 13.13 0.96 -27.30
N GLY A 333 13.57 1.80 -26.37
CA GLY A 333 14.91 2.43 -26.36
C GLY A 333 16.04 1.53 -25.83
N SER A 334 15.74 0.33 -25.32
CA SER A 334 16.72 -0.52 -24.64
C SER A 334 17.85 -1.02 -25.56
N PRO A 335 19.11 -1.13 -25.06
CA PRO A 335 20.19 -1.83 -25.77
C PRO A 335 20.00 -3.37 -25.76
N ARG A 336 19.15 -3.89 -24.86
CA ARG A 336 18.83 -5.32 -24.74
C ARG A 336 17.80 -5.73 -25.78
N LYS A 337 18.16 -6.63 -26.69
CA LYS A 337 17.33 -7.02 -27.86
C LYS A 337 16.06 -7.75 -27.45
N GLU A 338 16.15 -8.54 -26.39
CA GLU A 338 15.05 -9.29 -25.79
C GLU A 338 14.04 -8.37 -25.08
N VAL A 339 14.50 -7.26 -24.46
CA VAL A 339 13.61 -6.22 -23.90
C VAL A 339 12.87 -5.50 -25.03
N VAL A 340 13.58 -5.13 -26.09
CA VAL A 340 12.95 -4.54 -27.29
C VAL A 340 11.94 -5.51 -27.92
N ALA A 341 12.25 -6.81 -28.02
CA ALA A 341 11.33 -7.81 -28.56
C ALA A 341 10.08 -7.99 -27.68
N ALA A 342 10.22 -8.00 -26.36
CA ALA A 342 9.09 -8.01 -25.42
C ALA A 342 8.22 -6.75 -25.56
N ALA A 343 8.85 -5.57 -25.58
CA ALA A 343 8.15 -4.29 -25.74
C ALA A 343 7.38 -4.20 -27.09
N ILE A 344 7.92 -4.78 -28.17
CA ILE A 344 7.21 -4.88 -29.44
C ILE A 344 5.96 -5.79 -29.31
N ARG A 345 6.08 -6.98 -28.70
CA ARG A 345 4.91 -7.86 -28.48
C ARG A 345 3.83 -7.18 -27.65
N ASP A 346 4.23 -6.39 -26.66
CA ASP A 346 3.33 -5.66 -25.77
C ASP A 346 2.55 -4.57 -26.50
N LEU A 347 3.23 -3.74 -27.28
CA LEU A 347 2.58 -2.72 -28.11
C LEU A 347 1.64 -3.32 -29.17
N GLU A 348 1.99 -4.46 -29.78
CA GLU A 348 1.12 -5.17 -30.73
C GLU A 348 -0.11 -5.83 -30.04
N TYR A 349 0.02 -6.26 -28.77
CA TYR A 349 -1.12 -6.69 -27.94
C TYR A 349 -2.07 -5.52 -27.65
N HIS A 350 -1.54 -4.36 -27.26
CA HIS A 350 -2.33 -3.17 -27.01
C HIS A 350 -3.03 -2.62 -28.27
N ASP A 351 -2.39 -2.64 -29.45
CA ASP A 351 -3.05 -2.26 -30.70
C ASP A 351 -4.16 -3.24 -31.10
N GLU A 352 -3.98 -4.54 -30.87
CA GLU A 352 -5.03 -5.55 -31.08
C GLU A 352 -6.22 -5.32 -30.15
N MET A 353 -5.95 -5.09 -28.85
CA MET A 353 -6.99 -4.83 -27.86
C MET A 353 -7.83 -3.60 -28.22
N LEU A 354 -7.17 -2.48 -28.56
CA LEU A 354 -7.84 -1.24 -28.94
C LEU A 354 -8.56 -1.35 -30.29
N SER A 355 -8.01 -2.09 -31.25
CA SER A 355 -8.65 -2.30 -32.56
C SER A 355 -9.88 -3.22 -32.45
N LEU A 356 -9.88 -4.18 -31.52
CA LEU A 356 -11.04 -5.05 -31.24
C LEU A 356 -12.20 -4.32 -30.55
N LEU A 357 -12.00 -3.09 -30.04
CA LEU A 357 -13.11 -2.24 -29.59
C LEU A 357 -13.99 -1.75 -30.77
N GLN A 358 -13.49 -1.79 -32.02
CA GLN A 358 -14.24 -1.38 -33.23
C GLN A 358 -14.82 0.04 -33.13
N LEU A 359 -14.07 0.96 -32.52
CA LEU A 359 -14.51 2.34 -32.28
C LEU A 359 -14.74 3.12 -33.60
N PRO A 360 -15.66 4.11 -33.62
CA PRO A 360 -15.81 5.03 -34.75
C PRO A 360 -14.49 5.74 -35.08
N GLU A 361 -14.26 6.04 -36.37
CA GLU A 361 -12.95 6.45 -36.93
C GLU A 361 -12.17 7.53 -36.15
N GLN A 362 -12.85 8.54 -35.58
CA GLN A 362 -12.19 9.55 -34.74
C GLN A 362 -11.91 9.05 -33.31
N MET A 363 -12.82 8.26 -32.73
CA MET A 363 -12.64 7.68 -31.39
C MET A 363 -11.55 6.60 -31.41
N ASP A 364 -11.40 5.88 -32.53
CA ASP A 364 -10.29 4.96 -32.76
C ASP A 364 -8.94 5.69 -32.83
N ARG A 365 -8.87 6.84 -33.52
CA ARG A 365 -7.69 7.73 -33.48
C ARG A 365 -7.39 8.24 -32.07
N ASP A 366 -8.43 8.60 -31.32
CA ASP A 366 -8.32 9.15 -29.97
C ASP A 366 -7.94 8.10 -28.92
N ALA A 367 -8.09 6.81 -29.26
CA ALA A 367 -7.66 5.64 -28.51
C ALA A 367 -6.16 5.36 -28.71
N VAL A 368 -5.36 6.12 -27.96
CA VAL A 368 -3.89 6.09 -27.95
C VAL A 368 -3.30 5.16 -26.89
N MET A 369 -2.04 4.78 -27.13
CA MET A 369 -1.18 4.03 -26.22
C MET A 369 -0.07 4.99 -25.76
N ILE A 370 -0.05 5.34 -24.48
CA ILE A 370 0.92 6.28 -23.91
C ILE A 370 2.16 5.53 -23.40
N LEU A 371 3.36 6.05 -23.68
CA LEU A 371 4.63 5.40 -23.35
C LEU A 371 5.69 6.41 -22.89
N HIS A 372 6.32 6.16 -21.75
CA HIS A 372 7.55 6.86 -21.33
C HIS A 372 8.76 6.38 -22.13
N MET A 373 9.81 7.20 -22.25
CA MET A 373 11.02 6.83 -23.00
C MET A 373 11.85 5.76 -22.26
N GLY A 374 11.79 5.72 -20.92
CA GLY A 374 12.42 4.70 -20.08
C GLY A 374 13.87 5.02 -19.72
N GLY A 375 14.70 4.00 -19.48
CA GLY A 375 16.09 4.22 -19.05
C GLY A 375 16.93 5.02 -20.07
N THR A 376 17.87 5.83 -19.58
CA THR A 376 18.86 6.51 -20.44
C THR A 376 20.03 5.60 -20.86
N TYR A 377 20.23 4.48 -20.17
CA TYR A 377 21.31 3.52 -20.42
C TYR A 377 22.71 4.18 -20.53
N GLY A 378 22.94 5.23 -19.74
CA GLY A 378 24.18 6.03 -19.73
C GLY A 378 24.28 7.11 -20.81
N ASP A 379 23.41 7.11 -21.84
CA ASP A 379 23.48 8.06 -22.96
C ASP A 379 22.08 8.32 -23.56
N LYS A 380 21.60 9.57 -23.41
CA LYS A 380 20.33 10.02 -24.00
C LYS A 380 20.35 9.99 -25.53
N GLU A 381 21.40 10.45 -26.19
CA GLU A 381 21.43 10.52 -27.65
C GLU A 381 21.48 9.11 -28.27
N ALA A 382 22.32 8.22 -27.73
CA ALA A 382 22.32 6.82 -28.16
C ALA A 382 20.97 6.14 -27.89
N THR A 383 20.26 6.50 -26.81
CA THR A 383 18.92 5.97 -26.52
C THR A 383 17.88 6.49 -27.52
N LEU A 384 17.88 7.78 -27.85
CA LEU A 384 17.03 8.34 -28.90
C LEU A 384 17.33 7.70 -30.27
N ASN A 385 18.60 7.40 -30.57
CA ASN A 385 18.99 6.73 -31.81
C ASN A 385 18.51 5.26 -31.86
N ARG A 386 18.63 4.50 -30.76
CA ARG A 386 18.02 3.15 -30.67
C ARG A 386 16.49 3.21 -30.75
N PHE A 387 15.87 4.23 -30.16
CA PHE A 387 14.43 4.47 -30.29
C PHE A 387 14.03 4.73 -31.75
N ARG A 388 14.73 5.60 -32.49
CA ARG A 388 14.50 5.83 -33.93
C ARG A 388 14.55 4.52 -34.72
N GLU A 389 15.60 3.72 -34.52
CA GLU A 389 15.76 2.43 -35.18
C GLU A 389 14.64 1.44 -34.84
N ASN A 390 14.20 1.38 -33.59
CA ASN A 390 13.20 0.41 -33.14
C ASN A 390 11.77 0.86 -33.47
N TYR A 391 11.45 2.13 -33.33
CA TYR A 391 10.19 2.73 -33.78
C TYR A 391 9.96 2.51 -35.28
N ALA A 392 11.02 2.59 -36.11
CA ALA A 392 10.92 2.28 -37.54
C ALA A 392 10.42 0.84 -37.82
N LYS A 393 10.69 -0.12 -36.92
CA LYS A 393 10.34 -1.55 -37.04
C LYS A 393 8.92 -1.90 -36.57
N LEU A 394 8.27 -1.02 -35.80
CA LEU A 394 6.89 -1.23 -35.29
C LEU A 394 5.85 -1.33 -36.43
N SER A 395 4.71 -1.98 -36.19
CA SER A 395 3.62 -1.98 -37.18
C SER A 395 3.02 -0.60 -37.38
N ASP A 396 2.33 -0.41 -38.52
CA ASP A 396 1.53 0.79 -38.75
C ASP A 396 0.35 0.92 -37.79
N GLY A 397 -0.07 -0.16 -37.11
CA GLY A 397 -1.07 -0.15 -36.04
C GLY A 397 -0.57 0.59 -34.82
N VAL A 398 0.49 0.04 -34.22
CA VAL A 398 1.24 0.67 -33.13
C VAL A 398 1.63 2.10 -33.47
N LYS A 399 2.19 2.37 -34.65
CA LYS A 399 2.59 3.73 -35.08
C LYS A 399 1.42 4.71 -35.19
N ARG A 400 0.18 4.28 -35.44
CA ARG A 400 -0.99 5.18 -35.40
C ARG A 400 -1.29 5.62 -33.97
N ARG A 401 -1.36 4.66 -33.04
CA ARG A 401 -1.81 4.88 -31.64
C ARG A 401 -0.73 5.36 -30.67
N LEU A 402 0.55 5.07 -30.93
CA LEU A 402 1.64 5.40 -30.01
C LEU A 402 1.79 6.91 -29.86
N VAL A 403 1.85 7.35 -28.60
CA VAL A 403 2.20 8.70 -28.15
C VAL A 403 3.26 8.58 -27.07
N LEU A 404 4.18 9.54 -27.01
CA LEU A 404 5.22 9.61 -25.97
C LEU A 404 4.78 10.53 -24.84
N GLU A 405 5.35 10.35 -23.66
CA GLU A 405 5.12 11.18 -22.47
C GLU A 405 6.44 11.53 -21.79
N ASN A 406 6.57 12.74 -21.26
CA ASN A 406 7.67 13.11 -20.38
C ASN A 406 7.58 12.38 -19.02
N ASP A 407 8.72 12.00 -18.45
CA ASP A 407 8.79 11.21 -17.22
C ASP A 407 9.52 11.92 -16.08
N ASP A 408 9.33 11.41 -14.87
CA ASP A 408 9.83 11.91 -13.59
C ASP A 408 11.24 11.37 -13.24
N VAL A 409 11.90 10.69 -14.19
CA VAL A 409 13.21 10.06 -13.99
C VAL A 409 14.29 10.71 -14.85
N ALA A 410 14.02 10.93 -16.13
CA ALA A 410 15.08 11.24 -17.09
C ALA A 410 14.69 12.14 -18.25
N TRP A 411 13.44 12.12 -18.71
CA TRP A 411 13.07 12.68 -20.02
C TRP A 411 12.10 13.85 -19.92
N SER A 412 12.63 15.05 -20.04
CA SER A 412 11.87 16.29 -20.06
C SER A 412 11.05 16.46 -21.35
N VAL A 413 10.11 17.40 -21.32
CA VAL A 413 9.40 17.88 -22.52
C VAL A 413 10.38 18.39 -23.60
N HIS A 414 11.53 18.95 -23.22
CA HIS A 414 12.54 19.46 -24.16
C HIS A 414 13.34 18.35 -24.83
N ASP A 415 13.60 17.23 -24.14
CA ASP A 415 14.25 16.06 -24.71
C ASP A 415 13.34 15.37 -25.75
N LEU A 416 12.05 15.22 -25.44
CA LEU A 416 11.12 14.39 -26.23
C LEU A 416 10.42 15.15 -27.35
N LEU A 417 10.12 16.44 -27.20
CA LEU A 417 9.42 17.20 -28.24
C LEU A 417 10.13 17.19 -29.62
N PRO A 418 11.47 17.28 -29.73
CA PRO A 418 12.15 17.18 -31.02
C PRO A 418 11.96 15.83 -31.73
N ILE A 419 12.08 14.70 -31.01
CA ILE A 419 11.87 13.37 -31.60
C ILE A 419 10.39 13.09 -31.90
N CYS A 420 9.46 13.68 -31.12
CA CYS A 420 8.03 13.72 -31.42
C CYS A 420 7.68 14.53 -32.67
N GLU A 421 8.39 15.63 -32.93
CA GLU A 421 8.27 16.39 -34.17
C GLU A 421 8.88 15.63 -35.37
N GLU A 422 10.03 14.98 -35.20
CA GLU A 422 10.74 14.18 -36.20
C GLU A 422 9.98 12.91 -36.64
N LEU A 423 9.68 12.01 -35.70
CA LEU A 423 9.06 10.69 -35.96
C LEU A 423 7.53 10.74 -36.11
N ASN A 424 6.98 11.96 -36.10
CA ASN A 424 5.55 12.25 -36.07
C ASN A 424 4.79 11.53 -34.95
N ILE A 425 5.32 11.57 -33.72
CA ILE A 425 4.70 11.01 -32.54
C ILE A 425 4.05 12.15 -31.73
N PRO A 426 2.78 12.05 -31.30
CA PRO A 426 2.20 13.02 -30.37
C PRO A 426 2.89 12.97 -29.01
N LEU A 427 3.15 14.14 -28.43
CA LEU A 427 3.65 14.25 -27.04
C LEU A 427 2.46 14.50 -26.11
N VAL A 428 2.18 13.55 -25.21
CA VAL A 428 1.41 13.79 -23.99
C VAL A 428 2.29 14.66 -23.10
N LEU A 429 1.76 15.80 -22.67
CA LEU A 429 2.33 16.55 -21.57
C LEU A 429 1.74 16.00 -20.27
N ASP A 430 2.60 15.53 -19.38
CA ASP A 430 2.28 15.41 -17.96
C ASP A 430 2.90 16.57 -17.19
N TYR A 431 2.09 17.24 -16.36
CA TYR A 431 2.51 18.40 -15.57
C TYR A 431 3.24 18.03 -14.27
N HIS A 432 2.98 16.88 -13.68
CA HIS A 432 3.62 16.41 -12.45
C HIS A 432 5.06 15.97 -12.72
N HIS A 433 5.25 15.06 -13.69
CA HIS A 433 6.55 14.64 -14.21
C HIS A 433 7.39 15.84 -14.69
N HIS A 434 6.78 16.81 -15.38
CA HIS A 434 7.48 18.03 -15.79
C HIS A 434 7.96 18.86 -14.59
N ASN A 435 7.16 18.98 -13.53
CA ASN A 435 7.57 19.66 -12.29
C ASN A 435 8.59 18.86 -11.45
N ILE A 436 9.05 17.70 -11.94
CA ILE A 436 10.17 16.93 -11.39
C ILE A 436 11.39 17.03 -12.33
N ILE A 437 11.19 16.87 -13.65
CA ILE A 437 12.25 16.90 -14.67
C ILE A 437 12.02 18.06 -15.67
N PHE A 438 12.51 19.25 -15.29
CA PHE A 438 12.46 20.50 -16.06
C PHE A 438 13.87 21.07 -16.33
N ASP A 439 13.94 22.20 -17.05
CA ASP A 439 15.19 22.92 -17.30
C ASP A 439 15.75 23.55 -16.00
N SER A 440 16.86 22.99 -15.50
CA SER A 440 17.58 23.43 -14.30
C SER A 440 18.01 24.90 -14.27
N SER A 441 18.00 25.62 -15.41
CA SER A 441 18.27 27.06 -15.46
C SER A 441 17.07 27.93 -15.06
N MET A 442 15.90 27.32 -14.87
CA MET A 442 14.64 27.97 -14.48
C MET A 442 14.11 27.41 -13.16
N ARG A 443 13.13 28.11 -12.57
CA ARG A 443 12.40 27.62 -11.39
C ARG A 443 11.36 26.58 -11.82
N GLU A 444 11.18 25.55 -10.99
CA GLU A 444 10.04 24.63 -11.02
C GLU A 444 8.70 25.34 -11.30
N GLY A 445 7.89 24.71 -12.14
CA GLY A 445 6.64 25.24 -12.68
C GLY A 445 6.58 25.09 -14.20
N THR A 446 5.49 25.56 -14.79
CA THR A 446 5.18 25.34 -16.22
C THR A 446 5.70 26.45 -17.17
N GLN A 447 6.57 27.34 -16.70
CA GLN A 447 6.88 28.60 -17.41
C GLN A 447 7.67 28.40 -18.70
N ASP A 448 8.51 27.37 -18.75
CA ASP A 448 9.32 26.97 -19.89
C ASP A 448 8.47 26.28 -20.99
N ILE A 449 7.51 25.45 -20.60
CA ILE A 449 6.66 24.66 -21.50
C ILE A 449 5.44 25.41 -22.04
N ILE A 450 5.00 26.50 -21.40
CA ILE A 450 3.90 27.35 -21.92
C ILE A 450 4.18 27.83 -23.35
N GLY A 451 5.44 28.17 -23.66
CA GLY A 451 5.87 28.53 -25.02
C GLY A 451 5.88 27.38 -26.02
N LEU A 452 5.84 26.13 -25.54
CA LEU A 452 5.87 24.91 -26.34
C LEU A 452 4.48 24.34 -26.65
N TYR A 453 3.41 24.79 -25.99
CA TYR A 453 2.06 24.25 -26.18
C TYR A 453 1.61 24.20 -27.64
N ASP A 454 1.93 25.22 -28.44
CA ASP A 454 1.60 25.26 -29.87
C ASP A 454 2.42 24.25 -30.71
N ARG A 455 3.63 23.87 -30.26
CA ARG A 455 4.42 22.77 -30.86
C ARG A 455 3.84 21.42 -30.46
N ILE A 456 3.59 21.22 -29.16
CA ILE A 456 2.95 20.02 -28.62
C ILE A 456 1.61 19.77 -29.33
N LYS A 457 0.72 20.76 -29.41
CA LYS A 457 -0.59 20.68 -30.11
C LYS A 457 -0.47 20.37 -31.60
N LYS A 458 0.60 20.81 -32.28
CA LYS A 458 0.87 20.42 -33.67
C LYS A 458 1.17 18.93 -33.80
N THR A 459 1.84 18.31 -32.83
CA THR A 459 2.13 16.85 -32.88
C THR A 459 0.85 16.00 -32.92
N TRP A 460 -0.17 16.38 -32.15
CA TRP A 460 -1.52 15.77 -32.17
C TRP A 460 -2.27 16.08 -33.47
N THR A 461 -2.31 17.36 -33.86
CA THR A 461 -3.01 17.83 -35.06
C THR A 461 -2.51 17.14 -36.33
N ARG A 462 -1.20 16.86 -36.46
CA ARG A 462 -0.61 16.16 -37.62
C ARG A 462 -1.10 14.72 -37.81
N LYS A 463 -1.58 14.04 -36.75
CA LYS A 463 -2.21 12.71 -36.84
C LYS A 463 -3.75 12.77 -36.88
N GLY A 464 -4.36 13.94 -36.71
CA GLY A 464 -5.81 14.08 -36.57
C GLY A 464 -6.36 13.47 -35.28
N ILE A 465 -5.55 13.42 -34.21
CA ILE A 465 -5.92 12.88 -32.91
C ILE A 465 -6.29 14.05 -31.98
N THR A 466 -7.39 13.93 -31.24
CA THR A 466 -7.78 14.88 -30.18
C THR A 466 -6.70 14.91 -29.10
N GLN A 467 -6.14 16.10 -28.82
CA GLN A 467 -5.10 16.25 -27.81
C GLN A 467 -5.59 15.78 -26.43
N LYS A 468 -4.70 15.14 -25.65
CA LYS A 468 -4.87 14.94 -24.21
C LYS A 468 -3.64 15.45 -23.45
N MET A 469 -3.81 15.63 -22.15
CA MET A 469 -2.75 15.85 -21.17
C MET A 469 -2.97 14.94 -19.96
N HIS A 470 -1.93 14.71 -19.17
CA HIS A 470 -2.02 14.11 -17.84
C HIS A 470 -1.85 15.19 -16.77
N TYR A 471 -2.44 14.99 -15.59
CA TYR A 471 -2.34 15.93 -14.49
C TYR A 471 -2.39 15.22 -13.14
N SER A 472 -1.41 15.52 -12.31
CA SER A 472 -1.38 15.22 -10.88
C SER A 472 -0.72 16.39 -10.13
N GLU A 473 -0.68 16.28 -8.81
CA GLU A 473 0.07 17.17 -7.92
C GLU A 473 0.96 16.32 -7.01
N GLN A 474 2.14 16.84 -6.64
CA GLN A 474 3.02 16.22 -5.65
C GLN A 474 2.30 16.06 -4.31
N THR A 475 2.63 15.00 -3.57
CA THR A 475 2.11 14.80 -2.20
C THR A 475 2.52 15.97 -1.29
N ALA A 476 1.64 16.36 -0.36
CA ALA A 476 1.90 17.47 0.54
C ALA A 476 3.13 17.20 1.41
N GLY A 477 4.01 18.20 1.57
CA GLY A 477 5.26 18.06 2.31
C GLY A 477 6.43 17.42 1.53
N ALA A 478 6.23 16.91 0.32
CA ALA A 478 7.28 16.18 -0.42
C ALA A 478 8.57 17.01 -0.65
N VAL A 479 9.68 16.55 -0.09
CA VAL A 479 10.97 17.23 -0.07
C VAL A 479 11.93 16.60 -1.06
N THR A 480 12.17 15.29 -0.91
CA THR A 480 13.24 14.55 -1.59
C THR A 480 12.87 14.16 -3.03
N PRO A 481 13.86 13.84 -3.89
CA PRO A 481 13.58 13.34 -5.23
C PRO A 481 12.73 12.07 -5.29
N ARG A 482 12.73 11.22 -4.24
CA ARG A 482 11.87 10.02 -4.14
C ARG A 482 10.45 10.40 -3.74
N GLU A 483 10.26 11.21 -2.70
CA GLU A 483 8.94 11.68 -2.25
C GLU A 483 8.19 12.45 -3.33
N ARG A 484 8.86 13.36 -4.05
CA ARG A 484 8.23 14.22 -5.06
C ARG A 484 7.57 13.44 -6.20
N ARG A 485 7.96 12.18 -6.42
CA ARG A 485 7.30 11.29 -7.39
C ARG A 485 5.93 10.82 -6.89
N LYS A 486 5.72 10.64 -5.58
CA LYS A 486 4.45 10.15 -5.01
C LYS A 486 3.30 11.09 -5.38
N HIS A 487 2.39 10.62 -6.22
CA HIS A 487 1.14 11.30 -6.60
C HIS A 487 0.24 11.51 -5.38
N SER A 488 -0.32 12.72 -5.27
CA SER A 488 -1.29 13.08 -4.24
C SER A 488 -2.58 12.24 -4.29
N ALA A 489 -3.27 12.18 -3.13
CA ALA A 489 -4.62 11.65 -2.99
C ALA A 489 -5.57 12.24 -4.06
N ARG A 490 -5.61 13.57 -4.10
CA ARG A 490 -6.44 14.39 -5.00
C ARG A 490 -5.73 15.69 -5.37
N VAL A 491 -6.05 16.17 -6.57
CA VAL A 491 -5.58 17.45 -7.12
C VAL A 491 -6.51 18.60 -6.73
N LYS A 492 -5.91 19.75 -6.41
CA LYS A 492 -6.57 20.93 -5.82
C LYS A 492 -6.89 22.02 -6.85
N THR A 493 -6.26 21.98 -8.03
CA THR A 493 -6.50 22.97 -9.10
C THR A 493 -6.62 22.34 -10.49
N LEU A 494 -6.72 23.18 -11.54
CA LEU A 494 -6.63 22.77 -12.94
C LEU A 494 -5.35 23.35 -13.56
N PRO A 495 -4.62 22.59 -14.41
CA PRO A 495 -3.44 23.09 -15.07
C PRO A 495 -3.77 24.19 -16.09
N PRO A 496 -2.80 25.01 -16.51
CA PRO A 496 -3.02 26.16 -17.39
C PRO A 496 -3.13 25.72 -18.86
N CYS A 497 -4.11 24.87 -19.15
CA CYS A 497 -4.34 24.25 -20.44
C CYS A 497 -5.49 24.95 -21.22
N ALA A 498 -5.98 24.30 -22.27
CA ALA A 498 -7.14 24.74 -23.02
C ALA A 498 -8.44 24.27 -22.34
N HIS A 499 -9.50 25.09 -22.37
CA HIS A 499 -10.79 24.78 -21.71
C HIS A 499 -11.48 23.51 -22.23
N ASP A 500 -11.12 23.10 -23.44
CA ASP A 500 -11.62 21.99 -24.25
C ASP A 500 -10.69 20.76 -24.20
N MET A 501 -9.71 20.74 -23.28
CA MET A 501 -8.72 19.67 -23.16
C MET A 501 -9.32 18.37 -22.59
N ASP A 502 -8.93 17.22 -23.13
CA ASP A 502 -9.13 15.93 -22.46
C ASP A 502 -8.00 15.72 -21.43
N LEU A 503 -8.34 15.78 -20.14
CA LEU A 503 -7.40 15.70 -19.05
C LEU A 503 -7.57 14.38 -18.28
N MET A 504 -6.50 13.59 -18.20
CA MET A 504 -6.43 12.42 -17.34
C MET A 504 -5.90 12.86 -15.96
N ILE A 505 -6.62 12.51 -14.89
CA ILE A 505 -6.23 12.79 -13.51
C ILE A 505 -5.48 11.57 -12.96
N GLU A 506 -4.18 11.72 -12.76
CA GLU A 506 -3.23 10.67 -12.32
C GLU A 506 -3.06 10.71 -10.79
N ALA A 507 -4.18 10.69 -10.04
CA ALA A 507 -4.20 10.76 -8.58
C ALA A 507 -4.41 9.37 -7.93
N LYS A 508 -4.13 9.21 -6.62
CA LYS A 508 -4.43 7.93 -5.93
C LYS A 508 -5.95 7.65 -5.89
N ASP A 509 -6.81 8.63 -5.59
CA ASP A 509 -8.28 8.44 -5.42
C ASP A 509 -9.11 8.23 -6.70
N LYS A 510 -8.48 8.10 -7.87
CA LYS A 510 -9.12 7.81 -9.17
C LYS A 510 -10.31 8.73 -9.47
N GLU A 511 -11.55 8.24 -9.42
CA GLU A 511 -12.74 9.02 -9.74
C GLU A 511 -13.10 10.08 -8.69
N GLN A 512 -12.68 9.95 -7.42
CA GLN A 512 -13.02 10.95 -6.39
C GLN A 512 -12.28 12.26 -6.61
N ALA A 513 -11.02 12.20 -7.09
CA ALA A 513 -10.27 13.38 -7.50
C ALA A 513 -10.94 14.10 -8.68
N VAL A 514 -11.52 13.36 -9.63
CA VAL A 514 -12.35 13.92 -10.71
C VAL A 514 -13.63 14.58 -10.14
N PHE A 515 -14.33 13.90 -9.22
CA PHE A 515 -15.50 14.47 -8.56
C PHE A 515 -15.17 15.72 -7.74
N GLU A 516 -14.02 15.79 -7.06
CA GLU A 516 -13.62 16.97 -6.31
C GLU A 516 -13.37 18.17 -7.23
N LEU A 517 -12.62 18.01 -8.32
CA LEU A 517 -12.47 19.06 -9.33
C LEU A 517 -13.83 19.52 -9.88
N MET A 518 -14.74 18.57 -10.14
CA MET A 518 -16.09 18.87 -10.60
C MET A 518 -16.90 19.67 -9.57
N ARG A 519 -16.84 19.34 -8.27
CA ARG A 519 -17.48 20.12 -7.18
C ARG A 519 -16.86 21.52 -7.04
N THR A 520 -15.53 21.58 -6.91
CA THR A 520 -14.75 22.79 -6.60
C THR A 520 -14.91 23.85 -7.67
N PHE A 521 -14.85 23.47 -8.95
CA PHE A 521 -14.99 24.40 -10.08
C PHE A 521 -16.39 24.38 -10.72
N LYS A 522 -17.35 23.60 -10.19
CA LYS A 522 -18.73 23.44 -10.69
C LYS A 522 -18.80 23.07 -12.16
N LEU A 523 -17.96 22.11 -12.55
CA LEU A 523 -17.80 21.64 -13.92
C LEU A 523 -19.05 20.88 -14.41
N PRO A 524 -19.34 20.82 -15.72
CA PRO A 524 -20.57 20.21 -16.23
C PRO A 524 -20.81 18.79 -15.70
N GLY A 525 -21.97 18.59 -15.04
CA GLY A 525 -22.35 17.32 -14.41
C GLY A 525 -22.01 17.17 -12.93
N TRP A 526 -21.39 18.18 -12.28
CA TRP A 526 -21.10 18.17 -10.83
C TRP A 526 -22.33 17.88 -9.95
N ASP A 527 -23.51 18.20 -10.46
CA ASP A 527 -24.78 18.05 -9.75
C ASP A 527 -25.36 16.63 -9.78
N THR A 528 -24.89 15.79 -10.72
CA THR A 528 -25.40 14.41 -10.92
C THR A 528 -25.05 13.46 -9.78
N PHE A 529 -23.94 13.72 -9.07
CA PHE A 529 -23.46 12.92 -7.94
C PHE A 529 -23.62 13.62 -6.59
N ASN A 530 -24.47 14.65 -6.47
CA ASN A 530 -24.79 15.30 -5.18
C ASN A 530 -25.34 14.35 -4.09
N ASN A 531 -25.84 13.17 -4.47
CA ASN A 531 -26.32 12.13 -3.55
C ASN A 531 -25.30 10.99 -3.33
N VAL A 532 -24.14 11.04 -4.01
CA VAL A 532 -23.00 10.16 -3.76
C VAL A 532 -22.21 10.82 -2.64
N VAL A 533 -22.09 10.13 -1.50
CA VAL A 533 -21.20 10.55 -0.41
C VAL A 533 -19.78 10.67 -0.99
N PRO A 534 -18.98 11.70 -0.69
CA PRO A 534 -17.56 11.67 -1.04
C PRO A 534 -16.90 10.45 -0.38
N TYR A 535 -16.20 9.62 -1.15
CA TYR A 535 -15.30 8.63 -0.55
C TYR A 535 -14.07 9.40 -0.07
N GLU A 536 -14.10 9.77 1.21
CA GLU A 536 -12.93 10.26 1.94
C GLU A 536 -12.16 9.03 2.41
N ARG A 537 -10.86 8.97 2.05
CA ARG A 537 -9.91 8.09 2.74
C ARG A 537 -9.65 8.62 4.14
N GLU A 538 -9.13 7.76 5.01
CA GLU A 538 -8.94 8.10 6.41
C GLU A 538 -7.70 9.00 6.65
N ASP A 539 -6.82 9.15 5.63
CA ASP A 539 -5.60 9.97 5.65
C ASP A 539 -5.79 11.47 5.34
N GLU A 540 -6.92 11.91 4.79
CA GLU A 540 -7.12 13.32 4.41
C GLU A 540 -7.53 14.22 5.61
N SER A 541 -6.54 14.87 6.21
CA SER A 541 -6.70 15.89 7.28
C SER A 541 -7.82 16.93 7.02
N ARG A 542 -8.95 16.77 7.73
CA ARG A 542 -10.19 17.53 7.53
C ARG A 542 -10.08 19.02 7.87
N LYS A 543 -10.38 19.90 6.91
CA LYS A 543 -10.41 21.37 7.10
C LYS A 543 -11.60 21.83 7.95
N ALA A 544 -11.32 22.25 9.18
CA ALA A 544 -12.31 22.63 10.19
C ALA A 544 -13.33 23.70 9.75
N ILE A 545 -14.62 23.33 9.76
CA ILE A 545 -15.75 24.24 9.45
C ILE A 545 -15.97 25.24 10.60
N LYS A 546 -15.77 26.53 10.33
CA LYS A 546 -15.88 27.63 11.32
C LYS A 546 -17.30 27.81 11.87
N LYS A 547 -17.63 27.11 12.97
CA LYS A 547 -18.86 27.30 13.77
C LYS A 547 -18.93 28.74 14.33
N LYS A 548 -20.05 29.44 14.09
CA LYS A 548 -20.32 30.76 14.71
C LYS A 548 -20.70 30.59 16.19
N LEU A 549 -20.13 31.42 17.06
CA LEU A 549 -20.47 31.43 18.49
C LEU A 549 -21.95 31.75 18.71
N LYS A 550 -22.65 30.92 19.51
CA LYS A 550 -23.93 31.27 20.13
C LYS A 550 -23.70 31.78 21.56
N LYS A 551 -24.35 32.88 21.93
CA LYS A 551 -24.35 33.43 23.29
C LYS A 551 -25.16 32.50 24.22
N GLY A 552 -24.58 32.06 25.33
CA GLY A 552 -25.26 31.23 26.32
C GLY A 552 -26.23 32.00 27.23
N LYS A 553 -27.10 31.27 27.96
CA LYS A 553 -27.90 31.82 29.06
C LYS A 553 -28.22 30.77 30.15
N LYS A 554 -28.30 31.27 31.38
CA LYS A 554 -28.30 30.59 32.71
C LYS A 554 -29.27 29.42 32.96
N LYS A 555 -28.87 28.62 33.95
CA LYS A 555 -29.63 27.61 34.74
C LYS A 555 -30.96 28.11 35.32
N SER A 556 -31.85 27.15 35.63
CA SER A 556 -32.71 27.14 36.83
C SER A 556 -33.03 25.69 37.25
N ASN A 557 -33.22 25.42 38.55
CA ASN A 557 -33.34 24.07 39.12
C ASN A 557 -34.79 23.52 39.11
N GLY A 558 -34.93 22.20 39.26
CA GLY A 558 -36.13 21.46 39.70
C GLY A 558 -35.71 20.16 40.40
N VAL A 559 -36.51 19.64 41.35
CA VAL A 559 -36.15 18.52 42.26
C VAL A 559 -37.37 17.59 42.47
N ASN A 560 -37.12 16.37 42.97
CA ASN A 560 -38.02 15.21 43.25
C ASN A 560 -38.15 14.25 42.04
N GLY A 561 -38.00 12.92 42.13
CA GLY A 561 -37.42 12.07 43.19
C GLY A 561 -38.39 11.05 43.82
N GLU A 562 -38.11 9.75 43.66
CA GLU A 562 -38.58 8.61 44.50
C GLU A 562 -37.85 7.30 44.14
N VAL A 563 -37.17 6.69 45.15
CA VAL A 563 -37.01 5.25 45.51
C VAL A 563 -37.13 4.20 44.38
N GLU A 564 -36.08 3.49 43.94
CA GLU A 564 -35.28 2.40 44.59
C GLU A 564 -35.98 1.02 44.73
N ASP A 565 -35.30 -0.02 44.26
CA ASP A 565 -35.51 -1.45 44.57
C ASP A 565 -34.10 -2.08 44.59
N GLU A 566 -33.66 -2.62 45.73
CA GLU A 566 -32.32 -3.22 45.90
C GLU A 566 -32.30 -4.72 45.57
N ILE A 567 -31.17 -5.21 45.06
CA ILE A 567 -30.84 -6.65 45.02
C ILE A 567 -29.43 -6.83 45.59
N GLU A 568 -29.34 -7.40 46.79
CA GLU A 568 -28.05 -7.74 47.41
C GLU A 568 -27.30 -8.82 46.62
N VAL A 569 -26.00 -8.61 46.40
CA VAL A 569 -25.05 -9.61 45.89
C VAL A 569 -23.84 -9.59 46.83
N PRO A 570 -23.37 -10.74 47.34
CA PRO A 570 -22.60 -10.75 48.59
C PRO A 570 -21.15 -10.27 48.46
N GLU A 571 -20.66 -9.68 49.55
CA GLU A 571 -19.27 -9.23 49.71
C GLU A 571 -18.27 -10.36 49.42
N LYS A 572 -17.55 -10.26 48.29
CA LYS A 572 -16.24 -10.91 48.14
C LYS A 572 -15.18 -10.06 48.84
N ILE A 573 -14.19 -10.71 49.41
CA ILE A 573 -12.98 -10.05 49.89
C ILE A 573 -12.15 -9.69 48.65
N VAL A 574 -12.34 -8.46 48.16
CA VAL A 574 -11.60 -7.86 47.04
C VAL A 574 -10.18 -7.55 47.51
N SER A 575 -9.15 -7.92 46.73
CA SER A 575 -7.76 -7.57 47.07
C SER A 575 -7.51 -6.06 46.87
N PRO A 576 -6.49 -5.46 47.53
CA PRO A 576 -6.11 -4.07 47.27
C PRO A 576 -5.82 -3.79 45.79
N GLU A 577 -5.30 -4.78 45.06
CA GLU A 577 -4.94 -4.72 43.65
C GLU A 577 -6.14 -4.92 42.70
N ASP A 578 -7.10 -5.79 43.04
CA ASP A 578 -8.41 -5.88 42.37
C ASP A 578 -9.14 -4.53 42.45
N LEU A 579 -9.12 -3.90 43.64
CA LEU A 579 -9.72 -2.59 43.89
C LEU A 579 -9.10 -1.48 43.02
N GLY A 580 -7.88 -1.67 42.54
CA GLY A 580 -7.24 -0.83 41.52
C GLY A 580 -7.86 -1.04 40.13
N SER A 581 -7.97 -2.30 39.70
CA SER A 581 -8.62 -2.67 38.43
C SER A 581 -10.09 -2.22 38.36
N GLU A 582 -10.84 -2.32 39.46
CA GLU A 582 -12.23 -1.85 39.55
C GLU A 582 -12.34 -0.33 39.44
N LYS A 583 -11.47 0.44 40.13
CA LYS A 583 -11.41 1.90 39.99
C LYS A 583 -11.05 2.35 38.58
N PHE A 584 -10.09 1.67 37.94
CA PHE A 584 -9.72 1.93 36.56
C PHE A 584 -10.90 1.67 35.61
N LEU A 585 -11.60 0.53 35.76
CA LEU A 585 -12.75 0.20 34.91
C LEU A 585 -13.92 1.18 35.10
N LEU A 586 -14.16 1.66 36.33
CA LEU A 586 -15.15 2.69 36.62
C LEU A 586 -14.77 4.05 36.01
N TRP A 587 -13.49 4.43 36.07
CA TRP A 587 -12.97 5.62 35.39
C TRP A 587 -13.12 5.51 33.87
N PHE A 588 -12.72 4.38 33.28
CA PHE A 588 -12.82 4.12 31.85
C PHE A 588 -14.29 4.16 31.37
N LYS A 589 -15.20 3.45 32.05
CA LYS A 589 -16.66 3.51 31.77
C LYS A 589 -17.28 4.90 32.00
N SER A 590 -16.56 5.86 32.59
CA SER A 590 -17.00 7.26 32.73
C SER A 590 -16.55 8.20 31.59
N LEU A 591 -15.62 7.76 30.73
CA LEU A 591 -15.13 8.56 29.61
C LEU A 591 -16.22 8.68 28.51
N PRO A 592 -16.53 9.88 28.01
CA PRO A 592 -17.56 10.05 26.98
C PRO A 592 -17.21 9.31 25.68
N GLY A 593 -18.02 8.31 25.33
CA GLY A 593 -17.82 7.45 24.15
C GLY A 593 -17.15 6.11 24.45
N ALA A 594 -16.69 5.87 25.69
CA ALA A 594 -16.16 4.55 26.07
C ALA A 594 -17.27 3.50 26.18
N SER A 595 -16.93 2.27 25.81
CA SER A 595 -17.77 1.08 26.00
C SER A 595 -16.91 -0.07 26.50
N PHE A 596 -17.48 -0.96 27.33
CA PHE A 596 -16.80 -2.17 27.77
C PHE A 596 -17.86 -3.24 28.05
N SER A 597 -17.80 -4.34 27.29
CA SER A 597 -18.80 -5.40 27.28
C SER A 597 -18.84 -6.16 28.61
N ASP A 598 -20.04 -6.42 29.12
CA ASP A 598 -20.21 -7.23 30.34
C ASP A 598 -19.97 -8.74 30.10
N ALA A 599 -19.61 -9.13 28.86
CA ALA A 599 -19.15 -10.48 28.51
C ALA A 599 -17.66 -10.73 28.84
N ILE A 600 -16.90 -9.71 29.24
CA ILE A 600 -15.46 -9.79 29.54
C ILE A 600 -15.14 -9.21 30.94
N LYS A 601 -13.98 -9.56 31.51
CA LYS A 601 -13.49 -9.01 32.77
C LYS A 601 -11.96 -8.85 32.78
N ILE A 602 -11.48 -7.72 33.32
CA ILE A 602 -10.06 -7.53 33.72
C ILE A 602 -9.73 -8.42 34.93
N VAL A 603 -8.68 -9.22 34.82
CA VAL A 603 -8.20 -10.15 35.86
C VAL A 603 -6.70 -9.98 36.10
N ASP A 604 -6.26 -10.35 37.31
CA ASP A 604 -4.85 -10.50 37.65
C ASP A 604 -4.37 -11.90 37.21
N LEU A 605 -3.27 -11.95 36.47
CA LEU A 605 -2.64 -13.16 35.92
C LEU A 605 -1.15 -13.24 36.29
N ARG A 606 -0.73 -12.49 37.32
CA ARG A 606 0.66 -12.50 37.82
C ARG A 606 1.07 -13.86 38.43
N ASP A 607 0.12 -14.72 38.78
CA ASP A 607 0.37 -16.11 39.21
C ASP A 607 0.96 -16.99 38.10
N ARG A 608 0.69 -16.63 36.83
CA ARG A 608 1.28 -17.21 35.61
C ARG A 608 2.19 -16.21 34.86
N ASN A 609 2.75 -15.23 35.58
CA ASN A 609 3.63 -14.17 35.07
C ASN A 609 3.05 -13.31 33.92
N ALA A 610 1.73 -13.26 33.73
CA ALA A 610 1.07 -12.57 32.62
C ALA A 610 0.35 -11.27 33.05
N GLY A 611 0.96 -10.52 33.98
CA GLY A 611 0.50 -9.17 34.37
C GLY A 611 -0.98 -9.09 34.76
N ARG A 612 -1.68 -8.08 34.24
CA ARG A 612 -3.14 -8.04 34.16
C ARG A 612 -3.54 -8.45 32.74
N GLY A 613 -4.65 -9.15 32.60
CA GLY A 613 -5.24 -9.51 31.31
C GLY A 613 -6.75 -9.35 31.30
N ILE A 614 -7.39 -9.61 30.16
CA ILE A 614 -8.85 -9.65 30.02
C ILE A 614 -9.28 -11.08 29.67
N ILE A 615 -10.29 -11.61 30.35
CA ILE A 615 -10.88 -12.92 30.05
C ILE A 615 -12.35 -12.81 29.64
N ALA A 616 -12.83 -13.75 28.83
CA ALA A 616 -14.23 -13.94 28.52
C ALA A 616 -14.98 -14.61 29.69
N LEU A 617 -16.11 -14.04 30.11
CA LEU A 617 -16.99 -14.61 31.15
C LEU A 617 -18.02 -15.61 30.59
N GLN A 618 -18.26 -15.55 29.29
CA GLN A 618 -19.20 -16.39 28.53
C GLN A 618 -18.63 -16.64 27.13
N ASP A 619 -19.25 -17.52 26.34
CA ASP A 619 -18.87 -17.68 24.93
C ASP A 619 -19.18 -16.39 24.13
N ILE A 620 -18.17 -15.87 23.43
CA ILE A 620 -18.23 -14.65 22.61
C ILE A 620 -18.17 -15.06 21.12
N PRO A 621 -19.11 -14.63 20.26
CA PRO A 621 -19.03 -14.84 18.81
C PRO A 621 -17.89 -14.06 18.14
N ALA A 622 -17.40 -14.53 16.99
CA ALA A 622 -16.56 -13.70 16.12
C ALA A 622 -17.27 -12.39 15.70
N GLU A 623 -16.51 -11.37 15.33
CA GLU A 623 -16.96 -10.01 15.00
C GLU A 623 -17.69 -9.28 16.14
N THR A 624 -17.47 -9.68 17.39
CA THR A 624 -18.03 -8.98 18.56
C THR A 624 -17.10 -7.86 19.01
N THR A 625 -17.59 -6.61 19.04
CA THR A 625 -16.91 -5.50 19.71
C THR A 625 -16.86 -5.75 21.23
N LEU A 626 -15.65 -5.82 21.77
CA LEU A 626 -15.37 -6.10 23.17
C LEU A 626 -15.38 -4.81 24.02
N PHE A 627 -14.74 -3.76 23.51
CA PHE A 627 -14.72 -2.42 24.11
C PHE A 627 -14.42 -1.32 23.08
N THR A 628 -14.75 -0.09 23.45
CA THR A 628 -14.54 1.15 22.67
C THR A 628 -13.76 2.14 23.53
N ILE A 629 -12.70 2.73 22.97
CA ILE A 629 -11.81 3.67 23.62
C ILE A 629 -11.92 5.01 22.88
N PRO A 630 -12.47 6.09 23.48
CA PRO A 630 -12.54 7.38 22.81
C PRO A 630 -11.12 7.97 22.70
N ARG A 631 -10.72 8.50 21.53
CA ARG A 631 -9.36 9.05 21.33
C ARG A 631 -8.98 10.13 22.36
N LYS A 632 -9.96 10.85 22.89
CA LYS A 632 -9.80 11.85 23.96
C LYS A 632 -9.41 11.27 25.33
N GLY A 633 -9.46 9.95 25.51
CA GLY A 633 -8.99 9.23 26.70
C GLY A 633 -7.53 8.76 26.63
N ILE A 634 -6.90 8.84 25.46
CA ILE A 634 -5.51 8.42 25.20
C ILE A 634 -4.55 9.46 25.79
N ILE A 635 -3.39 9.05 26.34
CA ILE A 635 -2.32 9.99 26.72
C ILE A 635 -1.42 10.20 25.50
N ASN A 636 -1.41 11.42 24.96
CA ASN A 636 -0.45 11.87 23.96
C ASN A 636 -0.16 13.37 24.13
N VAL A 637 0.58 13.96 23.19
CA VAL A 637 0.93 15.39 23.18
C VAL A 637 -0.30 16.29 23.04
N GLU A 638 -1.30 15.91 22.25
CA GLU A 638 -2.52 16.73 22.06
C GLU A 638 -3.44 16.75 23.28
N THR A 639 -3.64 15.59 23.92
CA THR A 639 -4.61 15.44 25.01
C THR A 639 -4.12 16.03 26.33
N SER A 640 -2.81 16.02 26.59
CA SER A 640 -2.24 16.58 27.82
C SER A 640 -2.31 18.12 27.85
N GLU A 641 -2.32 18.68 29.06
CA GLU A 641 -2.19 20.12 29.29
C GLU A 641 -0.72 20.60 29.28
N LEU A 642 0.27 19.71 29.21
CA LEU A 642 1.69 20.11 29.26
C LEU A 642 2.13 21.01 28.09
N PRO A 643 1.88 20.70 26.81
CA PRO A 643 2.30 21.57 25.71
C PRO A 643 1.60 22.93 25.72
N LYS A 644 0.39 23.00 26.30
CA LYS A 644 -0.35 24.24 26.49
C LYS A 644 0.25 25.14 27.59
N LYS A 645 1.08 24.57 28.47
CA LYS A 645 1.82 25.28 29.54
C LYS A 645 3.25 25.61 29.14
N LEU A 646 3.90 24.73 28.38
CA LEU A 646 5.27 24.88 27.88
C LEU A 646 5.29 24.86 26.34
N PRO A 647 4.60 25.79 25.66
CA PRO A 647 4.53 25.78 24.19
C PRO A 647 5.93 25.80 23.59
N ASP A 648 6.83 26.62 24.13
CA ASP A 648 8.23 26.76 23.68
C ASP A 648 9.06 25.45 23.68
N VAL A 649 8.59 24.38 24.32
CA VAL A 649 9.24 23.04 24.38
C VAL A 649 8.65 22.06 23.36
N PHE A 650 7.43 22.30 22.89
CA PHE A 650 6.68 21.44 21.95
C PHE A 650 6.36 22.17 20.63
N ASP A 651 6.94 23.35 20.41
CA ASP A 651 6.77 24.20 19.23
C ASP A 651 7.75 23.77 18.13
N LEU A 652 7.31 22.82 17.30
CA LEU A 652 8.10 22.30 16.17
C LEU A 652 8.28 23.34 15.03
N ASP A 653 7.43 24.36 14.98
CA ASP A 653 7.41 25.42 13.95
C ASP A 653 8.40 26.58 14.27
N LYS A 654 9.23 26.43 15.32
CA LYS A 654 10.17 27.49 15.76
C LYS A 654 11.48 27.48 14.95
N PRO A 655 11.87 28.60 14.31
CA PRO A 655 13.19 28.72 13.71
C PRO A 655 14.30 28.50 14.74
N ILE A 656 15.29 27.69 14.38
CA ILE A 656 16.50 27.48 15.18
C ILE A 656 17.40 28.71 15.01
N ASP A 657 17.91 29.25 16.12
CA ASP A 657 19.02 30.21 16.15
C ASP A 657 20.30 29.44 16.52
N ASP A 658 21.41 29.66 15.81
CA ASP A 658 22.62 28.80 15.91
C ASP A 658 23.28 28.78 17.32
N ASP A 659 22.88 29.70 18.21
CA ASP A 659 23.38 29.87 19.59
C ASP A 659 22.50 29.20 20.68
N ASP A 660 21.32 28.63 20.35
CA ASP A 660 20.39 28.08 21.37
C ASP A 660 20.75 26.63 21.80
N GLU A 661 21.24 26.45 23.03
CA GLU A 661 21.69 25.15 23.59
C GLU A 661 20.54 24.14 23.91
N VAL A 662 19.29 24.37 23.48
CA VAL A 662 18.12 23.57 23.89
C VAL A 662 17.72 22.55 22.80
N PRO A 663 17.83 21.23 23.04
CA PRO A 663 17.41 20.24 22.05
C PRO A 663 15.89 20.23 21.83
N ARG A 664 15.45 20.12 20.57
CA ARG A 664 14.07 19.71 20.23
C ARG A 664 13.78 18.32 20.81
N LEU A 665 12.54 18.07 21.21
CA LEU A 665 12.08 16.74 21.62
C LEU A 665 11.54 15.97 20.41
N ASP A 666 12.00 14.73 20.22
CA ASP A 666 11.32 13.76 19.35
C ASP A 666 9.97 13.31 19.95
N SER A 667 9.18 12.53 19.20
CA SER A 667 7.87 12.05 19.66
C SER A 667 7.97 11.16 20.91
N TRP A 668 9.06 10.39 21.02
CA TRP A 668 9.37 9.51 22.16
C TRP A 668 9.62 10.29 23.45
N SER A 669 10.57 11.23 23.41
CA SER A 669 10.95 12.11 24.52
C SER A 669 9.81 13.05 24.91
N SER A 670 9.02 13.49 23.92
CA SER A 670 7.77 14.24 24.13
C SER A 670 6.75 13.43 24.94
N LEU A 671 6.51 12.17 24.56
CA LEU A 671 5.57 11.30 25.27
C LEU A 671 6.08 10.93 26.68
N ILE A 672 7.37 10.65 26.84
CA ILE A 672 8.00 10.47 28.17
C ILE A 672 7.76 11.71 29.03
N LEU A 673 8.04 12.92 28.53
CA LEU A 673 7.89 14.15 29.30
C LEU A 673 6.42 14.42 29.69
N VAL A 674 5.48 14.14 28.79
CA VAL A 674 4.03 14.18 29.05
C VAL A 674 3.64 13.17 30.15
N MET A 675 4.07 11.91 30.05
CA MET A 675 3.76 10.90 31.08
C MET A 675 4.39 11.24 32.43
N MET A 676 5.63 11.74 32.45
CA MET A 676 6.29 12.23 33.67
C MET A 676 5.51 13.38 34.30
N TYR A 677 5.03 14.34 33.50
CA TYR A 677 4.19 15.45 33.98
C TYR A 677 2.87 14.95 34.59
N GLU A 678 2.10 14.12 33.87
CA GLU A 678 0.80 13.63 34.34
C GLU A 678 0.97 12.76 35.60
N TYR A 679 1.99 11.89 35.64
CA TYR A 679 2.33 11.11 36.83
C TYR A 679 2.68 11.99 38.04
N LEU A 680 3.46 13.06 37.85
CA LEU A 680 3.83 14.00 38.91
C LEU A 680 2.66 14.90 39.37
N GLN A 681 1.61 15.08 38.56
CA GLN A 681 0.38 15.75 39.01
C GLN A 681 -0.41 14.92 40.05
N GLY A 682 -0.22 13.59 40.10
CA GLY A 682 -0.91 12.69 41.02
C GLY A 682 -2.43 12.79 40.90
N GLU A 683 -3.13 12.96 42.03
CA GLU A 683 -4.61 13.12 42.10
C GLU A 683 -5.18 14.32 41.30
N LYS A 684 -4.34 15.16 40.68
CA LYS A 684 -4.79 16.22 39.76
C LYS A 684 -4.82 15.78 38.29
N SER A 685 -4.13 14.69 37.91
CA SER A 685 -4.20 14.19 36.54
C SER A 685 -5.51 13.44 36.32
N GLN A 686 -6.16 13.70 35.19
CA GLN A 686 -7.36 12.95 34.80
C GLN A 686 -7.07 11.47 34.54
N TRP A 687 -5.80 11.09 34.29
CA TRP A 687 -5.36 9.71 34.07
C TRP A 687 -4.84 9.00 35.33
N LYS A 688 -4.98 9.59 36.53
CA LYS A 688 -4.49 8.96 37.76
C LYS A 688 -4.98 7.50 37.96
N PRO A 689 -6.25 7.14 37.70
CA PRO A 689 -6.70 5.74 37.81
C PRO A 689 -6.03 4.77 36.82
N TYR A 690 -5.47 5.29 35.72
CA TYR A 690 -4.69 4.51 34.74
C TYR A 690 -3.24 4.32 35.20
N PHE A 691 -2.59 5.38 35.70
CA PHE A 691 -1.26 5.27 36.34
C PHE A 691 -1.23 4.35 37.57
N ASP A 692 -2.38 4.14 38.23
CA ASP A 692 -2.54 3.18 39.34
C ASP A 692 -2.64 1.71 38.89
N VAL A 693 -2.87 1.41 37.60
CA VAL A 693 -2.87 0.03 37.06
C VAL A 693 -1.66 -0.30 36.18
N LEU A 694 -0.98 0.71 35.63
CA LEU A 694 0.29 0.55 34.90
C LEU A 694 1.41 -0.06 35.77
N PRO A 695 2.33 -0.88 35.20
CA PRO A 695 3.36 -1.57 35.96
C PRO A 695 4.32 -0.62 36.70
N SER A 696 4.79 -1.06 37.87
CA SER A 696 5.79 -0.36 38.70
C SER A 696 7.21 -0.95 38.60
N SER A 697 7.36 -2.03 37.84
CA SER A 697 8.59 -2.82 37.68
C SER A 697 8.51 -3.59 36.37
N PHE A 698 9.64 -3.81 35.72
CA PHE A 698 9.73 -4.49 34.41
C PHE A 698 10.82 -5.56 34.42
N ASP A 699 10.67 -6.54 33.54
CA ASP A 699 11.67 -7.57 33.26
C ASP A 699 12.31 -7.42 31.88
N THR A 700 12.20 -6.23 31.25
CA THR A 700 13.02 -5.87 30.09
C THR A 700 14.51 -5.79 30.47
N PRO A 701 15.45 -6.18 29.58
CA PRO A 701 16.90 -6.25 29.84
C PRO A 701 17.54 -4.99 30.45
N MET A 702 16.99 -3.80 30.24
CA MET A 702 17.50 -2.55 30.83
C MET A 702 17.41 -2.50 32.38
N PHE A 703 16.58 -3.34 33.00
CA PHE A 703 16.50 -3.49 34.46
C PHE A 703 17.26 -4.71 35.01
N TRP A 704 17.99 -5.42 34.16
CA TRP A 704 18.78 -6.59 34.54
C TRP A 704 20.15 -6.18 35.10
N SER A 705 20.71 -7.04 35.95
CA SER A 705 22.11 -6.97 36.38
C SER A 705 23.04 -7.51 35.28
N GLU A 706 24.32 -7.12 35.28
CA GLU A 706 25.31 -7.68 34.35
C GLU A 706 25.37 -9.22 34.43
N SER A 707 25.22 -9.80 35.63
CA SER A 707 25.16 -11.25 35.85
C SER A 707 23.93 -11.94 35.25
N GLU A 708 22.87 -11.20 34.94
CA GLU A 708 21.70 -11.69 34.20
C GLU A 708 21.90 -11.48 32.69
N LEU A 709 22.47 -10.35 32.27
CA LEU A 709 22.86 -10.08 30.88
C LEU A 709 23.98 -11.02 30.38
N ASP A 710 24.81 -11.54 31.28
CA ASP A 710 25.81 -12.59 31.04
C ASP A 710 25.17 -13.95 30.67
N GLN A 711 23.85 -14.11 30.77
CA GLN A 711 23.13 -15.29 30.26
C GLN A 711 22.68 -15.16 28.80
N LEU A 712 22.78 -13.94 28.23
CA LEU A 712 22.45 -13.57 26.86
C LEU A 712 23.69 -13.17 26.03
N GLN A 713 24.90 -13.45 26.51
CA GLN A 713 26.17 -12.99 25.93
C GLN A 713 26.47 -13.46 24.49
N ALA A 714 25.76 -14.48 24.01
CA ALA A 714 25.86 -14.98 22.64
C ALA A 714 24.76 -14.46 21.70
N SER A 715 23.67 -13.92 22.27
CA SER A 715 22.58 -13.26 21.54
C SER A 715 23.02 -11.85 21.14
N HIS A 716 22.65 -11.39 19.95
CA HIS A 716 22.92 -10.00 19.54
C HIS A 716 22.19 -9.00 20.45
N MET A 717 21.04 -9.38 21.04
CA MET A 717 20.18 -8.53 21.86
C MET A 717 20.93 -7.69 22.92
N ARG A 718 22.02 -8.22 23.52
CA ARG A 718 22.80 -7.47 24.53
C ARG A 718 23.38 -6.15 24.00
N HIS A 719 23.65 -6.04 22.70
CA HIS A 719 24.13 -4.80 22.07
C HIS A 719 23.01 -3.78 21.82
N LYS A 720 21.74 -4.19 21.83
CA LYS A 720 20.57 -3.36 21.48
C LYS A 720 19.84 -2.76 22.71
N ILE A 721 20.41 -2.83 23.92
CA ILE A 721 19.72 -2.46 25.18
C ILE A 721 19.65 -0.93 25.43
N GLY A 722 20.55 -0.12 24.86
CA GLY A 722 20.45 1.36 24.84
C GLY A 722 20.44 2.11 26.18
N LYS A 723 20.62 1.44 27.33
CA LYS A 723 20.41 2.03 28.67
C LYS A 723 21.24 3.29 28.94
N ALA A 724 22.51 3.29 28.54
CA ALA A 724 23.42 4.41 28.79
C ALA A 724 22.97 5.66 27.99
N ASP A 725 22.49 5.45 26.77
CA ASP A 725 22.05 6.49 25.85
C ASP A 725 20.69 7.07 26.29
N ALA A 726 19.79 6.22 26.78
CA ALA A 726 18.55 6.64 27.44
C ALA A 726 18.81 7.48 28.70
N GLU A 727 19.71 7.06 29.61
CA GLU A 727 20.08 7.88 30.77
C GLU A 727 20.77 9.19 30.39
N ASN A 728 21.59 9.18 29.34
CA ASN A 728 22.21 10.36 28.77
C ASN A 728 21.15 11.35 28.22
N MET A 729 20.13 10.86 27.49
CA MET A 729 19.01 11.67 27.01
C MET A 729 18.18 12.22 28.17
N PHE A 730 17.80 11.39 29.15
CA PHE A 730 17.04 11.84 30.32
C PHE A 730 17.77 12.96 31.08
N ARG A 731 19.08 12.79 31.34
CA ARG A 731 19.88 13.75 32.13
C ARG A 731 20.26 15.02 31.36
N LYS A 732 20.40 14.97 30.02
CA LYS A 732 20.75 16.15 29.20
C LYS A 732 19.56 16.90 28.63
N THR A 733 18.43 16.23 28.39
CA THR A 733 17.27 16.83 27.72
C THR A 733 16.09 16.98 28.68
N LEU A 734 15.57 15.89 29.25
CA LEU A 734 14.34 15.92 30.03
C LEU A 734 14.49 16.61 31.39
N LEU A 735 15.54 16.28 32.15
CA LEU A 735 15.77 16.83 33.48
C LEU A 735 15.94 18.36 33.48
N PRO A 736 16.72 18.99 32.57
CA PRO A 736 16.79 20.45 32.47
C PRO A 736 15.42 21.11 32.22
N ILE A 737 14.59 20.53 31.34
CA ILE A 737 13.23 21.03 31.08
C ILE A 737 12.36 20.96 32.36
N ILE A 738 12.42 19.83 33.09
CA ILE A 738 11.67 19.63 34.33
C ILE A 738 12.15 20.59 35.44
N ARG A 739 13.46 20.82 35.56
CA ARG A 739 14.05 21.71 36.60
C ARG A 739 13.73 23.18 36.33
N ASN A 740 13.93 23.64 35.08
CA ASN A 740 13.64 25.01 34.67
C ASN A 740 12.14 25.34 34.82
N ASN A 741 11.26 24.35 34.66
CA ASN A 741 9.81 24.49 34.75
C ASN A 741 9.21 23.80 35.99
N SER A 742 9.98 23.71 37.08
CA SER A 742 9.66 22.91 38.27
C SER A 742 8.29 23.20 38.90
N SER A 743 7.80 24.44 38.84
CA SER A 743 6.47 24.84 39.30
C SER A 743 5.30 24.31 38.42
N VAL A 744 5.57 23.90 37.18
CA VAL A 744 4.61 23.23 36.28
C VAL A 744 4.52 21.74 36.60
N PHE A 745 5.67 21.08 36.77
CA PHE A 745 5.75 19.65 37.09
C PHE A 745 5.41 19.33 38.55
N GLY A 746 5.57 20.29 39.49
CA GLY A 746 5.35 20.08 40.92
C GLY A 746 6.40 19.20 41.61
N GLY A 747 7.49 18.87 40.90
CA GLY A 747 8.55 17.95 41.34
C GLY A 747 9.66 18.56 42.20
N GLU A 748 9.48 19.79 42.71
CA GLU A 748 10.50 20.62 43.37
C GLU A 748 11.31 19.90 44.47
N ASN A 749 10.72 18.92 45.17
CA ASN A 749 11.35 18.19 46.27
C ASN A 749 11.98 16.83 45.89
N ARG A 750 12.00 16.44 44.60
CA ARG A 750 12.63 15.18 44.13
C ARG A 750 14.09 15.40 43.74
N SER A 751 14.95 14.40 43.95
CA SER A 751 16.32 14.37 43.42
C SER A 751 16.33 14.13 41.91
N ASP A 752 17.49 14.31 41.26
CA ASP A 752 17.63 14.01 39.83
C ASP A 752 17.56 12.50 39.56
N ASP A 753 18.04 11.67 40.49
CA ASP A 753 17.97 10.21 40.33
C ASP A 753 16.54 9.68 40.52
N ASP A 754 15.73 10.28 41.41
CA ASP A 754 14.28 10.02 41.47
C ASP A 754 13.58 10.33 40.12
N LEU A 755 14.01 11.39 39.43
CA LEU A 755 13.44 11.78 38.13
C LEU A 755 13.92 10.85 37.01
N VAL A 756 15.16 10.36 37.06
CA VAL A 756 15.68 9.35 36.12
C VAL A 756 15.03 7.99 36.32
N GLU A 757 14.73 7.58 37.57
CA GLU A 757 13.95 6.36 37.83
C GLU A 757 12.52 6.46 37.26
N ILE A 758 11.87 7.62 37.41
CA ILE A 758 10.56 7.90 36.80
C ILE A 758 10.67 7.93 35.27
N ALA A 759 11.72 8.55 34.70
CA ALA A 759 11.93 8.59 33.25
C ALA A 759 12.14 7.20 32.65
N HIS A 760 12.96 6.36 33.29
CA HIS A 760 13.08 4.92 32.97
C HIS A 760 11.72 4.24 33.01
N ARG A 761 10.93 4.40 34.08
CA ARG A 761 9.59 3.79 34.19
C ARG A 761 8.66 4.22 33.04
N MET A 762 8.65 5.51 32.68
CA MET A 762 7.77 5.99 31.61
C MET A 762 8.26 5.50 30.24
N GLY A 763 9.56 5.58 29.94
CA GLY A 763 10.13 5.07 28.68
C GLY A 763 9.90 3.57 28.49
N SER A 764 10.08 2.75 29.54
CA SER A 764 9.78 1.31 29.49
C SER A 764 8.29 1.00 29.43
N THR A 765 7.43 1.88 29.97
CA THR A 765 5.98 1.76 29.77
C THR A 765 5.61 2.05 28.32
N ILE A 766 6.17 3.10 27.71
CA ILE A 766 5.92 3.42 26.29
C ILE A 766 6.40 2.27 25.40
N MET A 767 7.61 1.75 25.62
CA MET A 767 8.18 0.63 24.85
C MET A 767 7.35 -0.66 24.86
N ALA A 768 6.56 -0.89 25.91
CA ALA A 768 5.78 -2.12 26.08
C ALA A 768 4.25 -1.92 25.91
N TYR A 769 3.74 -0.69 25.94
CA TYR A 769 2.29 -0.41 26.04
C TYR A 769 1.81 0.81 25.24
N ALA A 770 2.68 1.55 24.55
CA ALA A 770 2.24 2.58 23.62
C ALA A 770 1.74 1.95 22.30
N PHE A 771 0.80 2.63 21.67
CA PHE A 771 0.36 2.34 20.31
C PHE A 771 0.75 3.51 19.42
N ASP A 772 0.95 3.26 18.14
CA ASP A 772 0.81 4.31 17.14
C ASP A 772 -0.68 4.73 17.07
N LEU A 773 -0.94 6.00 16.77
CA LEU A 773 -2.30 6.55 16.72
C LEU A 773 -2.72 6.98 15.31
N GLU A 774 -1.80 6.94 14.35
CA GLU A 774 -2.14 6.99 12.92
C GLU A 774 -2.85 5.67 12.50
N ASN A 775 -3.46 5.64 11.31
CA ASN A 775 -4.30 4.50 10.90
C ASN A 775 -3.47 3.51 10.06
N ASP A 776 -3.39 2.25 10.48
CA ASP A 776 -2.58 1.22 9.79
C ASP A 776 -3.06 0.90 8.35
N GLU A 777 -4.26 1.34 7.94
CA GLU A 777 -4.75 1.18 6.56
C GLU A 777 -3.91 1.96 5.51
N ASP A 778 -3.03 2.88 5.93
CA ASP A 778 -2.18 3.64 5.00
C ASP A 778 -0.95 2.87 4.46
N GLU A 779 -0.60 1.69 5.03
CA GLU A 779 0.62 0.94 4.65
C GLU A 779 0.40 -0.29 3.74
N GLU A 780 -0.82 -0.78 3.50
CA GLU A 780 -1.09 -1.95 2.60
C GLU A 780 -0.79 -1.71 1.10
N GLU A 781 -0.08 -0.63 0.71
CA GLU A 781 0.47 -0.43 -0.64
C GLU A 781 2.02 -0.36 -0.70
N GLU A 782 2.77 -0.47 0.42
CA GLU A 782 4.26 -0.44 0.40
C GLU A 782 4.91 -1.77 0.84
N GLU A 783 5.02 -2.65 -0.17
CA GLU A 783 5.95 -3.80 -0.29
C GLU A 783 5.83 -4.96 0.73
N ALA A 784 6.19 -6.16 0.28
CA ALA A 784 6.31 -7.34 1.13
C ALA A 784 7.74 -7.42 1.69
N ASP A 785 7.98 -8.37 2.60
CA ASP A 785 9.32 -8.67 3.13
C ASP A 785 10.02 -7.52 3.90
N GLY A 786 9.26 -6.82 4.76
CA GLY A 786 9.79 -5.90 5.77
C GLY A 786 9.39 -6.29 7.20
N TRP A 787 10.37 -6.46 8.09
CA TRP A 787 10.12 -6.52 9.54
C TRP A 787 9.81 -5.11 10.08
N VAL A 788 9.15 -5.02 11.25
CA VAL A 788 8.85 -3.71 11.89
C VAL A 788 10.15 -3.03 12.33
N GLU A 789 10.72 -2.21 11.44
CA GLU A 789 11.75 -1.24 11.78
C GLU A 789 11.17 -0.19 12.74
N ASP A 790 12.00 0.29 13.67
CA ASP A 790 11.56 1.28 14.65
C ASP A 790 11.33 2.63 13.96
N ARG A 791 10.05 3.04 13.82
CA ARG A 791 9.62 4.32 13.22
C ARG A 791 10.18 5.51 14.01
N GLU A 792 11.42 5.91 13.76
CA GLU A 792 12.05 7.04 14.46
C GLU A 792 11.31 8.37 14.19
N GLY A 793 10.60 8.83 15.23
CA GLY A 793 10.18 10.22 15.42
C GLY A 793 8.96 10.72 14.63
N LYS A 794 8.48 10.01 13.60
CA LYS A 794 7.52 10.59 12.62
C LYS A 794 6.03 10.46 12.97
N SER A 795 5.62 9.43 13.70
CA SER A 795 4.20 9.17 14.00
C SER A 795 3.83 9.49 15.45
N MET A 796 2.56 9.81 15.68
CA MET A 796 2.04 10.22 16.98
C MET A 796 1.74 9.02 17.89
N MET A 797 2.76 8.52 18.58
CA MET A 797 2.56 7.54 19.66
C MET A 797 1.66 8.08 20.79
N GLY A 798 0.94 7.17 21.44
CA GLY A 798 0.28 7.45 22.72
C GLY A 798 -0.06 6.21 23.53
N MET A 799 -0.33 6.43 24.82
CA MET A 799 -0.77 5.37 25.72
C MET A 799 -2.28 5.20 25.62
N VAL A 800 -2.75 4.02 25.19
CA VAL A 800 -4.16 3.75 24.87
C VAL A 800 -4.80 2.90 26.00
N PRO A 801 -5.49 3.53 26.99
CA PRO A 801 -5.93 2.82 28.18
C PRO A 801 -7.00 1.79 27.82
N MET A 802 -6.87 0.58 28.38
CA MET A 802 -7.69 -0.63 28.15
C MET A 802 -7.21 -1.49 26.97
N ALA A 803 -6.71 -0.91 25.87
CA ALA A 803 -6.05 -1.73 24.83
C ALA A 803 -4.75 -2.32 25.36
N ASP A 804 -4.02 -1.55 26.16
CA ASP A 804 -2.78 -1.91 26.84
C ASP A 804 -2.93 -2.98 27.95
N ILE A 805 -4.16 -3.32 28.34
CA ILE A 805 -4.47 -4.41 29.28
C ILE A 805 -4.64 -5.75 28.55
N LEU A 806 -4.61 -5.77 27.21
CA LEU A 806 -4.51 -6.99 26.43
C LEU A 806 -3.06 -7.47 26.40
N ASN A 807 -2.81 -8.62 27.04
CA ASN A 807 -1.65 -9.44 26.74
C ASN A 807 -1.65 -9.84 25.26
N ALA A 808 -0.47 -10.11 24.70
CA ALA A 808 -0.33 -10.62 23.34
C ALA A 808 0.45 -11.93 23.28
N ASP A 809 0.21 -12.69 22.22
CA ASP A 809 0.93 -13.91 21.88
C ASP A 809 0.84 -14.12 20.36
N ALA A 810 1.65 -15.01 19.80
CA ALA A 810 1.69 -15.21 18.35
C ALA A 810 0.37 -15.80 17.81
N GLU A 811 -0.38 -16.53 18.63
CA GLU A 811 -1.78 -16.84 18.35
C GLU A 811 -2.68 -15.94 19.21
N PHE A 812 -3.45 -15.10 18.54
CA PHE A 812 -4.31 -14.06 19.12
C PHE A 812 -5.79 -14.31 18.79
N ASN A 813 -6.70 -13.57 19.42
CA ASN A 813 -8.13 -13.71 19.16
C ASN A 813 -8.91 -12.39 19.17
N ALA A 814 -8.24 -11.26 19.38
CA ALA A 814 -8.78 -9.93 19.19
C ALA A 814 -7.82 -9.03 18.38
N HIS A 815 -8.39 -7.97 17.80
CA HIS A 815 -7.68 -6.95 17.02
C HIS A 815 -8.19 -5.55 17.40
N VAL A 816 -7.33 -4.54 17.26
CA VAL A 816 -7.63 -3.13 17.57
C VAL A 816 -7.87 -2.38 16.26
N ASN A 817 -9.11 -1.96 16.04
CA ASN A 817 -9.54 -1.23 14.85
C ASN A 817 -9.49 0.27 15.16
N HIS A 818 -8.97 1.09 14.24
CA HIS A 818 -8.85 2.54 14.40
C HIS A 818 -10.05 3.24 13.73
N GLU A 819 -10.74 4.14 14.45
CA GLU A 819 -11.90 4.92 13.95
C GLU A 819 -11.63 6.43 14.12
N GLU A 820 -12.48 7.31 13.55
CA GLU A 820 -12.26 8.79 13.60
C GLU A 820 -12.22 9.37 15.04
N GLU A 821 -13.12 8.93 15.92
CA GLU A 821 -13.26 9.47 17.29
C GLU A 821 -12.89 8.44 18.39
N SER A 822 -12.63 7.18 18.00
CA SER A 822 -12.43 6.03 18.88
C SER A 822 -11.47 4.99 18.31
N LEU A 823 -10.99 4.09 19.16
CA LEU A 823 -10.46 2.77 18.77
C LEU A 823 -11.45 1.72 19.28
N THR A 824 -11.70 0.65 18.52
CA THR A 824 -12.59 -0.45 18.93
C THR A 824 -11.86 -1.79 18.89
N VAL A 825 -12.02 -2.60 19.93
CA VAL A 825 -11.44 -3.94 19.96
C VAL A 825 -12.50 -4.96 19.56
N THR A 826 -12.22 -5.79 18.55
CA THR A 826 -13.13 -6.84 18.05
C THR A 826 -12.50 -8.22 18.20
N SER A 827 -13.33 -9.26 18.42
CA SER A 827 -12.89 -10.64 18.47
C SER A 827 -12.87 -11.30 17.08
N LEU A 828 -11.71 -11.77 16.64
CA LEU A 828 -11.48 -12.39 15.31
C LEU A 828 -12.11 -13.78 15.14
N ARG A 829 -12.36 -14.47 16.27
CA ARG A 829 -12.90 -15.83 16.30
C ARG A 829 -13.80 -16.04 17.52
N PRO A 830 -14.61 -17.11 17.55
CA PRO A 830 -15.42 -17.40 18.73
C PRO A 830 -14.54 -17.77 19.94
N VAL A 831 -14.54 -16.93 20.97
CA VAL A 831 -13.79 -17.11 22.22
C VAL A 831 -14.66 -17.82 23.26
N LYS A 832 -14.11 -18.75 24.04
CA LYS A 832 -14.84 -19.50 25.06
C LYS A 832 -14.85 -18.85 26.44
N ALA A 833 -15.89 -19.14 27.21
CA ALA A 833 -15.95 -18.78 28.62
C ALA A 833 -14.70 -19.29 29.38
N GLY A 834 -13.90 -18.37 29.94
CA GLY A 834 -12.65 -18.64 30.63
C GLY A 834 -11.38 -18.52 29.76
N GLU A 835 -11.48 -18.32 28.45
CA GLU A 835 -10.34 -17.98 27.59
C GLU A 835 -9.95 -16.50 27.76
N GLU A 836 -8.66 -16.22 27.52
CA GLU A 836 -8.08 -14.88 27.55
C GLU A 836 -8.29 -14.16 26.21
N ILE A 837 -8.55 -12.86 26.27
CA ILE A 837 -8.56 -11.97 25.10
C ILE A 837 -7.11 -11.56 24.84
N LEU A 838 -6.57 -12.01 23.71
CA LEU A 838 -5.18 -11.79 23.31
C LEU A 838 -5.13 -10.89 22.07
N ASN A 839 -4.32 -9.83 22.16
CA ASN A 839 -3.95 -8.97 21.04
C ASN A 839 -2.75 -9.57 20.27
N TYR A 840 -2.36 -8.92 19.17
CA TYR A 840 -1.13 -9.19 18.44
C TYR A 840 -0.19 -7.97 18.56
N TYR A 841 1.08 -8.18 18.92
CA TYR A 841 2.12 -7.14 18.87
C TYR A 841 2.99 -7.24 17.61
N GLY A 842 2.64 -8.09 16.64
CA GLY A 842 3.48 -8.39 15.49
C GLY A 842 4.32 -9.68 15.65
N PRO A 843 5.03 -10.09 14.59
CA PRO A 843 5.69 -11.40 14.49
C PRO A 843 6.99 -11.54 15.30
N HIS A 844 7.21 -10.75 16.36
CA HIS A 844 8.54 -10.59 16.97
C HIS A 844 9.21 -11.90 17.45
N PRO A 845 10.53 -12.09 17.23
CA PRO A 845 11.28 -13.19 17.86
C PRO A 845 11.31 -13.03 19.39
N ASN A 846 11.56 -14.11 20.15
CA ASN A 846 11.64 -13.99 21.62
C ASN A 846 12.74 -13.03 22.11
N SER A 847 13.79 -12.83 21.31
CA SER A 847 14.85 -11.86 21.61
C SER A 847 14.34 -10.40 21.56
N GLU A 848 13.43 -10.09 20.66
CA GLU A 848 12.79 -8.77 20.51
C GLU A 848 11.64 -8.60 21.50
N LEU A 849 10.83 -9.64 21.68
CA LEU A 849 9.73 -9.68 22.65
C LEU A 849 10.23 -9.44 24.08
N LEU A 850 11.38 -10.04 24.44
CA LEU A 850 12.05 -9.79 25.72
C LEU A 850 12.64 -8.37 25.80
N ARG A 851 13.18 -7.82 24.70
CA ARG A 851 13.75 -6.46 24.69
C ARG A 851 12.68 -5.40 24.95
N ARG A 852 11.58 -5.43 24.19
CA ARG A 852 10.50 -4.42 24.22
C ARG A 852 9.53 -4.62 25.38
N TYR A 853 9.00 -5.83 25.52
CA TYR A 853 7.86 -6.13 26.41
C TYR A 853 8.24 -6.87 27.68
N GLY A 854 9.45 -7.45 27.76
CA GLY A 854 9.96 -8.08 28.97
C GLY A 854 9.46 -9.50 29.22
N TYR A 855 8.95 -10.19 28.19
CA TYR A 855 8.51 -11.59 28.26
C TYR A 855 8.91 -12.41 27.04
N VAL A 856 8.67 -13.72 27.11
CA VAL A 856 8.92 -14.72 26.06
C VAL A 856 7.79 -15.75 26.05
N THR A 857 7.61 -16.48 24.95
CA THR A 857 6.57 -17.50 24.78
C THR A 857 6.99 -18.57 23.76
N GLU A 858 6.62 -19.82 24.02
CA GLU A 858 6.90 -20.94 23.10
C GLU A 858 6.32 -20.70 21.70
N ARG A 859 5.18 -20.01 21.57
CA ARG A 859 4.59 -19.72 20.26
C ARG A 859 5.43 -18.73 19.45
N HIS A 860 5.98 -17.69 20.08
CA HIS A 860 6.91 -16.77 19.40
C HIS A 860 8.22 -17.45 19.01
N SER A 861 8.54 -18.65 19.53
CA SER A 861 9.75 -19.39 19.09
C SER A 861 9.71 -19.83 17.61
N ARG A 862 8.54 -19.72 16.97
CA ARG A 862 8.40 -19.85 15.51
C ARG A 862 9.18 -18.76 14.76
N TYR A 863 9.29 -17.58 15.35
CA TYR A 863 9.89 -16.37 14.78
C TYR A 863 11.34 -16.12 15.22
N ASP A 864 11.89 -16.89 16.16
CA ASP A 864 13.27 -16.69 16.66
C ASP A 864 14.27 -16.57 15.51
N VAL A 865 15.11 -15.52 15.56
CA VAL A 865 16.13 -15.22 14.55
C VAL A 865 17.54 -15.36 15.13
N VAL A 866 18.56 -15.52 14.28
CA VAL A 866 19.98 -15.43 14.66
C VAL A 866 20.74 -14.55 13.67
N GLU A 867 21.26 -13.43 14.17
CA GLU A 867 22.08 -12.52 13.38
C GLU A 867 23.45 -13.14 13.04
N ILE A 868 23.88 -12.98 11.79
CA ILE A 868 25.15 -13.45 11.21
C ILE A 868 25.98 -12.21 10.81
N PRO A 869 26.82 -11.66 11.70
CA PRO A 869 27.70 -10.56 11.34
C PRO A 869 28.75 -11.02 10.33
N TRP A 870 28.94 -10.24 9.27
CA TRP A 870 29.84 -10.56 8.16
C TRP A 870 31.29 -10.74 8.61
N ALA A 871 31.73 -10.02 9.65
CA ALA A 871 33.03 -10.22 10.31
C ALA A 871 33.26 -11.67 10.81
N VAL A 872 32.20 -12.43 11.12
CA VAL A 872 32.31 -13.87 11.44
C VAL A 872 32.62 -14.68 10.18
N VAL A 873 31.96 -14.36 9.07
CA VAL A 873 32.17 -14.97 7.74
C VAL A 873 33.61 -14.71 7.25
N GLU A 874 34.09 -13.47 7.37
CA GLU A 874 35.48 -13.09 7.07
C GLU A 874 36.50 -13.83 7.94
N SER A 875 36.22 -13.94 9.24
CA SER A 875 37.10 -14.69 10.16
C SER A 875 37.11 -16.18 9.82
N VAL A 876 35.98 -16.77 9.41
CA VAL A 876 35.90 -18.15 8.92
C VAL A 876 36.69 -18.34 7.63
N MET A 877 36.52 -17.46 6.64
CA MET A 877 37.28 -17.45 5.37
C MET A 877 38.79 -17.41 5.64
N ARG A 878 39.25 -16.48 6.48
CA ARG A 878 40.65 -16.29 6.85
C ARG A 878 41.22 -17.50 7.60
N LEU A 879 40.55 -17.99 8.64
CA LEU A 879 41.09 -19.00 9.55
C LEU A 879 41.02 -20.43 9.00
N ASN A 880 40.07 -20.74 8.11
CA ASN A 880 39.83 -22.12 7.64
C ASN A 880 40.31 -22.37 6.20
N PHE A 881 40.42 -21.33 5.37
CA PHE A 881 40.66 -21.49 3.92
C PHE A 881 41.92 -20.78 3.43
N GLY A 882 42.71 -20.15 4.31
CA GLY A 882 43.98 -19.51 3.96
C GLY A 882 43.84 -18.23 3.13
N ILE A 883 42.64 -17.64 3.11
CA ILE A 883 42.35 -16.40 2.41
C ILE A 883 43.00 -15.24 3.17
N SER A 884 43.77 -14.40 2.48
CA SER A 884 44.50 -13.31 3.11
C SER A 884 43.55 -12.23 3.65
N GLY A 885 43.80 -11.76 4.88
CA GLY A 885 43.04 -10.65 5.48
C GLY A 885 43.08 -9.38 4.62
N GLN A 886 44.25 -9.05 4.07
CA GLN A 886 44.44 -7.90 3.17
C GLN A 886 43.67 -8.03 1.84
N VAL A 887 43.33 -9.26 1.42
CA VAL A 887 42.51 -9.51 0.24
C VAL A 887 41.03 -9.34 0.57
N LEU A 888 40.57 -9.79 1.74
CA LEU A 888 39.20 -9.55 2.20
C LEU A 888 38.94 -8.07 2.47
N GLU A 889 39.84 -7.41 3.20
CA GLU A 889 39.79 -5.98 3.53
C GLU A 889 39.77 -5.09 2.27
N LYS A 890 40.56 -5.44 1.24
CA LYS A 890 40.46 -4.74 -0.06
C LYS A 890 39.14 -5.05 -0.79
N LEU A 891 38.70 -6.31 -0.82
CA LEU A 891 37.47 -6.69 -1.54
C LEU A 891 36.21 -6.12 -0.90
N ARG A 892 36.23 -5.87 0.41
CA ARG A 892 35.22 -5.10 1.14
C ARG A 892 35.16 -3.66 0.60
N HIS A 893 36.27 -2.91 0.64
CA HIS A 893 36.34 -1.54 0.10
C HIS A 893 36.00 -1.48 -1.41
N ASP A 894 36.47 -2.45 -2.21
CA ASP A 894 36.14 -2.56 -3.64
C ASP A 894 34.62 -2.78 -3.90
N LEU A 895 33.86 -3.26 -2.90
CA LEU A 895 32.42 -3.50 -2.99
C LEU A 895 31.61 -2.39 -2.34
N GLU A 896 32.05 -1.84 -1.21
CA GLU A 896 31.48 -0.65 -0.57
C GLU A 896 31.50 0.59 -1.51
N GLU A 897 32.34 0.59 -2.56
CA GLU A 897 32.34 1.58 -3.65
C GLU A 897 31.53 1.18 -4.92
N GLU A 898 31.13 -0.09 -5.10
CA GLU A 898 30.49 -0.60 -6.34
C GLU A 898 29.06 -1.16 -6.17
N GLU A 899 28.69 -1.71 -5.01
CA GLU A 899 27.39 -2.35 -4.71
C GLU A 899 26.92 -1.95 -3.28
N GLU A 900 25.64 -2.11 -2.94
CA GLU A 900 25.20 -2.01 -1.53
C GLU A 900 25.73 -3.23 -0.76
N PHE A 901 26.46 -2.98 0.33
CA PHE A 901 27.17 -4.00 1.11
C PHE A 901 26.55 -4.18 2.50
N GLU A 902 26.25 -5.42 2.88
CA GLU A 902 25.55 -5.75 4.13
C GLU A 902 26.52 -6.38 5.15
N ASP A 903 26.62 -5.78 6.35
CA ASP A 903 27.56 -6.21 7.40
C ASP A 903 26.94 -7.19 8.42
N THR A 904 25.62 -7.46 8.38
CA THR A 904 24.93 -8.44 9.25
C THR A 904 23.66 -8.97 8.61
N PHE A 905 23.55 -10.30 8.48
CA PHE A 905 22.44 -11.00 7.83
C PHE A 905 21.55 -11.72 8.85
N VAL A 906 20.25 -11.85 8.59
CA VAL A 906 19.30 -12.51 9.50
C VAL A 906 19.07 -13.97 9.12
N LEU A 907 19.39 -14.92 10.01
CA LEU A 907 18.93 -16.31 9.92
C LEU A 907 17.54 -16.41 10.57
N GLU A 908 16.55 -16.90 9.84
CA GLU A 908 15.16 -17.04 10.34
C GLU A 908 14.50 -18.34 9.82
N ARG A 909 13.20 -18.53 10.09
CA ARG A 909 12.39 -19.67 9.60
C ARG A 909 11.30 -19.18 8.67
N GLU A 910 10.95 -19.97 7.65
CA GLU A 910 9.67 -19.82 6.97
C GLU A 910 8.57 -20.10 8.02
N THR A 911 7.75 -19.08 8.31
CA THR A 911 6.70 -19.19 9.34
C THR A 911 5.29 -19.27 8.76
N GLY A 912 5.09 -18.86 7.50
CA GLY A 912 3.79 -18.83 6.83
C GLY A 912 2.83 -17.76 7.35
N GLU A 913 1.89 -17.36 6.48
CA GLU A 913 0.86 -16.35 6.78
C GLU A 913 0.02 -16.71 8.03
N VAL A 914 -0.31 -15.69 8.83
CA VAL A 914 -1.30 -15.81 9.90
C VAL A 914 -2.68 -16.03 9.27
N ASN A 915 -3.47 -16.98 9.79
CA ASN A 915 -4.87 -17.10 9.39
C ASN A 915 -5.67 -15.88 9.89
N SER A 916 -6.74 -15.51 9.18
CA SER A 916 -7.63 -14.39 9.57
C SER A 916 -8.36 -14.57 10.92
N ASP A 917 -8.20 -15.71 11.58
CA ASP A 917 -8.74 -16.01 12.91
C ASP A 917 -7.68 -15.86 14.04
N GLY A 918 -6.45 -15.43 13.71
CA GLY A 918 -5.34 -15.30 14.66
C GLY A 918 -4.66 -16.65 15.01
N THR A 919 -4.69 -17.62 14.11
CA THR A 919 -4.01 -18.93 14.27
C THR A 919 -3.00 -19.23 13.16
N PHE A 920 -2.22 -20.30 13.32
CA PHE A 920 -1.29 -20.77 12.29
C PHE A 920 -1.76 -22.06 11.61
N SER A 921 -1.55 -22.14 10.30
CA SER A 921 -1.88 -23.32 9.50
C SER A 921 -0.84 -24.46 9.60
N GLY A 922 0.35 -24.20 10.17
CA GLY A 922 1.42 -25.19 10.33
C GLY A 922 2.62 -24.73 11.17
N PRO A 923 3.56 -25.65 11.47
CA PRO A 923 4.78 -25.34 12.19
C PRO A 923 5.80 -24.63 11.29
N ALA A 924 6.47 -23.60 11.81
CA ALA A 924 7.58 -22.93 11.13
C ALA A 924 8.78 -23.85 10.90
N ARG A 925 9.59 -23.59 9.87
CA ARG A 925 10.72 -24.43 9.46
C ARG A 925 11.87 -23.60 8.88
N PHE A 926 13.09 -24.02 9.13
CA PHE A 926 14.23 -23.56 8.34
C PHE A 926 14.16 -24.16 6.92
N GLU A 927 14.12 -23.32 5.87
CA GLU A 927 14.19 -23.78 4.47
C GLU A 927 15.61 -23.64 3.91
N SER A 928 16.18 -22.43 3.86
CA SER A 928 17.48 -22.17 3.25
C SER A 928 18.25 -21.02 3.92
N MET A 929 19.55 -20.88 3.58
CA MET A 929 20.38 -19.78 4.05
C MET A 929 19.99 -18.47 3.35
N PRO A 930 20.09 -17.29 4.02
CA PRO A 930 19.68 -16.01 3.44
C PRO A 930 20.31 -15.75 2.07
N GLU A 931 19.51 -15.36 1.08
CA GLU A 931 19.97 -15.28 -0.32
C GLU A 931 21.09 -14.25 -0.49
N ASP A 932 21.01 -13.12 0.22
CA ASP A 932 21.98 -12.02 0.15
C ASP A 932 23.31 -12.40 0.80
N LEU A 933 23.29 -13.11 1.94
CA LEU A 933 24.49 -13.73 2.51
C LEU A 933 25.13 -14.70 1.51
N GLN A 934 24.32 -15.55 0.86
CA GLN A 934 24.81 -16.47 -0.16
C GLN A 934 25.39 -15.73 -1.37
N GLN A 935 24.80 -14.61 -1.80
CA GLN A 935 25.18 -13.83 -2.96
C GLN A 935 26.42 -12.94 -2.70
N GLN A 936 26.49 -12.24 -1.56
CA GLN A 936 27.67 -11.47 -1.13
C GLN A 936 28.87 -12.40 -0.95
N LEU A 937 28.72 -13.55 -0.27
CA LEU A 937 29.78 -14.56 -0.17
C LEU A 937 30.22 -15.09 -1.53
N LYS A 938 29.27 -15.33 -2.44
CA LYS A 938 29.53 -15.76 -3.82
C LYS A 938 30.20 -14.66 -4.65
N THR A 939 29.99 -13.37 -4.37
CA THR A 939 30.72 -12.24 -4.96
C THR A 939 32.12 -12.11 -4.38
N PHE A 940 32.29 -12.11 -3.05
CA PHE A 940 33.60 -12.17 -2.40
C PHE A 940 34.46 -13.32 -2.90
N LEU A 941 33.92 -14.54 -3.03
CA LEU A 941 34.67 -15.69 -3.54
C LEU A 941 34.95 -15.62 -5.06
N LYS A 942 34.27 -14.76 -5.84
CA LYS A 942 34.73 -14.36 -7.20
C LYS A 942 35.92 -13.40 -7.08
N GLY A 943 35.88 -12.45 -6.15
CA GLY A 943 36.95 -11.48 -5.88
C GLY A 943 38.24 -12.14 -5.41
N VAL A 944 38.16 -12.98 -4.37
CA VAL A 944 39.27 -13.78 -3.84
C VAL A 944 39.88 -14.64 -4.96
N LYS A 945 39.06 -15.19 -5.86
CA LYS A 945 39.58 -15.92 -7.03
C LYS A 945 40.39 -15.05 -8.00
N LYS A 946 40.06 -13.76 -8.17
CA LYS A 946 40.87 -12.82 -8.98
C LYS A 946 42.19 -12.48 -8.27
N ALA A 947 42.13 -12.22 -6.96
CA ALA A 947 43.23 -11.66 -6.18
C ALA A 947 44.21 -12.71 -5.60
N GLN A 948 43.71 -13.92 -5.29
CA GLN A 948 44.45 -15.02 -4.67
C GLN A 948 44.10 -16.37 -5.36
N PRO A 949 44.48 -16.56 -6.64
CA PRO A 949 44.04 -17.70 -7.46
C PRO A 949 44.48 -19.08 -6.92
N GLU A 950 45.53 -19.13 -6.09
CA GLU A 950 46.02 -20.36 -5.46
C GLU A 950 45.10 -20.86 -4.33
N ALA A 951 44.30 -19.99 -3.72
CA ALA A 951 43.27 -20.38 -2.77
C ALA A 951 42.00 -20.91 -3.46
N ILE A 952 41.67 -20.35 -4.65
CA ILE A 952 40.44 -20.69 -5.40
C ILE A 952 40.76 -20.94 -6.90
N PRO A 953 41.37 -22.09 -7.25
CA PRO A 953 41.88 -22.33 -8.61
C PRO A 953 40.79 -22.44 -9.69
N ASP A 954 39.70 -23.16 -9.42
CA ASP A 954 38.63 -23.45 -10.40
C ASP A 954 37.23 -23.02 -9.88
N LYS A 955 36.14 -23.44 -10.54
CA LYS A 955 34.77 -23.12 -10.11
C LYS A 955 34.30 -24.09 -9.01
N ARG A 956 34.61 -25.39 -9.16
CA ARG A 956 34.27 -26.44 -8.19
C ARG A 956 34.87 -26.09 -6.84
N LYS A 957 36.16 -25.69 -6.78
CA LYS A 957 36.78 -25.36 -5.49
C LYS A 957 36.20 -24.11 -4.83
N ARG A 958 35.76 -23.12 -5.62
CA ARG A 958 34.99 -21.97 -5.10
C ARG A 958 33.68 -22.40 -4.48
N ASP A 959 32.95 -23.28 -5.17
CA ASP A 959 31.62 -23.72 -4.77
C ASP A 959 31.71 -24.65 -3.54
N GLU A 960 32.75 -25.50 -3.43
CA GLU A 960 33.11 -26.23 -2.20
C GLU A 960 33.42 -25.28 -1.02
N ILE A 961 34.18 -24.20 -1.25
CA ILE A 961 34.52 -23.21 -0.21
C ILE A 961 33.28 -22.43 0.24
N HIS A 962 32.36 -22.09 -0.67
CA HIS A 962 31.11 -21.37 -0.35
C HIS A 962 30.26 -22.13 0.69
N HIS A 963 29.91 -23.39 0.41
CA HIS A 963 29.16 -24.23 1.35
C HIS A 963 29.92 -24.44 2.67
N ALA A 964 31.23 -24.72 2.60
CA ALA A 964 32.04 -24.97 3.77
C ALA A 964 32.26 -23.70 4.64
N VAL A 965 32.22 -22.50 4.07
CA VAL A 965 32.20 -21.23 4.82
C VAL A 965 30.87 -21.08 5.55
N LEU A 966 29.73 -21.27 4.87
CA LEU A 966 28.40 -21.15 5.51
C LEU A 966 28.27 -22.11 6.70
N ALA A 967 28.55 -23.40 6.51
CA ALA A 967 28.50 -24.41 7.58
C ALA A 967 29.44 -24.07 8.76
N LYS A 968 30.65 -23.55 8.48
CA LYS A 968 31.61 -23.16 9.53
C LYS A 968 31.24 -21.85 10.23
N THR A 969 30.56 -20.92 9.56
CA THR A 969 29.99 -19.71 10.19
C THR A 969 28.91 -20.10 11.20
N LEU A 970 27.98 -20.98 10.82
CA LEU A 970 26.96 -21.49 11.74
C LEU A 970 27.59 -22.21 12.95
N GLN A 971 28.59 -23.06 12.72
CA GLN A 971 29.35 -23.72 13.80
C GLN A 971 30.08 -22.71 14.71
N ALA A 972 30.63 -21.63 14.15
CA ALA A 972 31.30 -20.57 14.92
C ALA A 972 30.31 -19.69 15.72
N LEU A 973 29.09 -19.50 15.23
CA LEU A 973 28.02 -18.86 16.00
C LEU A 973 27.52 -19.77 17.13
N ALA A 974 27.26 -21.04 16.84
CA ALA A 974 26.85 -22.04 17.83
C ALA A 974 27.88 -22.22 18.95
N SER A 975 29.18 -22.07 18.67
CA SER A 975 30.25 -22.17 19.68
C SER A 975 30.40 -20.96 20.61
N LYS A 976 29.67 -19.86 20.37
CA LYS A 976 29.59 -18.72 21.31
C LYS A 976 28.76 -19.02 22.56
N TYR A 977 27.81 -19.93 22.47
CA TYR A 977 26.88 -20.24 23.56
C TYR A 977 27.56 -21.10 24.65
N PRO A 978 27.36 -20.80 25.94
CA PRO A 978 28.03 -21.51 27.03
C PRO A 978 27.48 -22.93 27.30
N THR A 979 26.31 -23.26 26.72
CA THR A 979 25.57 -24.51 26.95
C THR A 979 25.01 -25.06 25.64
N SER A 980 24.80 -26.37 25.57
CA SER A 980 24.04 -27.04 24.51
C SER A 980 22.53 -26.76 24.58
N THR A 981 21.75 -27.26 23.61
CA THR A 981 20.27 -27.24 23.68
C THR A 981 19.73 -28.19 24.74
N SER A 982 20.37 -29.36 24.95
CA SER A 982 19.96 -30.33 25.96
C SER A 982 20.20 -29.85 27.41
N GLU A 983 21.31 -29.15 27.66
CA GLU A 983 21.58 -28.57 28.99
C GLU A 983 20.56 -27.48 29.33
N ASP A 984 20.20 -26.62 28.38
CA ASP A 984 19.17 -25.59 28.61
C ASP A 984 17.79 -26.19 28.82
N GLN A 985 17.41 -27.25 28.10
CA GLN A 985 16.17 -28.01 28.36
C GLN A 985 16.13 -28.63 29.77
N ILE A 986 17.29 -29.05 30.30
CA ILE A 986 17.41 -29.54 31.69
C ILE A 986 17.33 -28.38 32.69
N LEU A 987 17.95 -27.23 32.39
CA LEU A 987 17.86 -26.03 33.24
C LEU A 987 16.43 -25.53 33.37
N LEU A 988 15.64 -25.47 32.28
CA LEU A 988 14.25 -25.01 32.31
C LEU A 988 13.31 -25.90 33.16
N GLN A 989 13.67 -27.17 33.37
CA GLN A 989 12.96 -28.07 34.30
C GLN A 989 13.28 -27.79 35.78
N GLY A 990 14.26 -26.93 36.06
CA GLY A 990 14.66 -26.51 37.40
C GLY A 990 13.67 -25.54 38.05
N GLN A 991 13.21 -25.88 39.25
CA GLN A 991 12.28 -25.04 40.01
C GLN A 991 12.94 -23.78 40.59
N ASP A 992 14.25 -23.81 40.87
CA ASP A 992 15.00 -22.72 41.50
C ASP A 992 15.42 -21.58 40.53
N LEU A 993 15.00 -21.62 39.26
CA LEU A 993 15.31 -20.55 38.31
C LEU A 993 14.43 -19.30 38.51
N SER A 994 15.08 -18.14 38.64
CA SER A 994 14.42 -16.83 38.54
C SER A 994 13.75 -16.65 37.18
N GLN A 995 12.74 -15.77 37.11
CA GLN A 995 12.02 -15.46 35.89
C GLN A 995 12.98 -15.00 34.78
N ARG A 996 13.80 -13.98 35.04
CA ARG A 996 14.80 -13.45 34.09
C ARG A 996 15.78 -14.51 33.58
N ALA A 997 16.29 -15.37 34.46
CA ALA A 997 17.16 -16.48 34.05
C ALA A 997 16.43 -17.47 33.12
N ARG A 998 15.18 -17.83 33.44
CA ARG A 998 14.33 -18.68 32.59
C ARG A 998 14.12 -18.07 31.20
N MET A 999 13.79 -16.78 31.13
CA MET A 999 13.60 -16.08 29.85
C MET A 999 14.90 -15.99 29.03
N ALA A 1000 16.05 -15.75 29.67
CA ALA A 1000 17.36 -15.79 29.01
C ALA A 1000 17.71 -17.17 28.43
N ILE A 1001 17.33 -18.24 29.15
CA ILE A 1001 17.51 -19.63 28.70
C ILE A 1001 16.56 -19.94 27.53
N GLU A 1002 15.33 -19.43 27.53
CA GLU A 1002 14.36 -19.64 26.45
C GLU A 1002 14.79 -18.96 25.15
N VAL A 1003 15.21 -17.68 25.18
CA VAL A 1003 15.77 -16.98 24.00
C VAL A 1003 16.92 -17.77 23.39
N ARG A 1004 17.96 -18.08 24.18
CA ARG A 1004 19.17 -18.73 23.67
C ARG A 1004 18.94 -20.19 23.27
N LEU A 1005 17.90 -20.85 23.80
CA LEU A 1005 17.46 -22.16 23.36
C LEU A 1005 16.76 -22.07 21.99
N GLY A 1006 15.97 -21.03 21.75
CA GLY A 1006 15.39 -20.69 20.44
C GLY A 1006 16.45 -20.48 19.36
N GLU A 1007 17.38 -19.56 19.63
CA GLU A 1007 18.54 -19.24 18.78
C GLU A 1007 19.36 -20.50 18.45
N LYS A 1008 19.67 -21.34 19.45
CA LYS A 1008 20.41 -22.59 19.25
C LYS A 1008 19.64 -23.67 18.51
N LYS A 1009 18.30 -23.76 18.64
CA LYS A 1009 17.47 -24.67 17.82
C LYS A 1009 17.61 -24.29 16.34
N LEU A 1010 17.48 -23.00 16.01
CA LEU A 1010 17.59 -22.52 14.64
C LEU A 1010 19.00 -22.76 14.06
N LEU A 1011 20.06 -22.51 14.83
CA LEU A 1011 21.42 -22.86 14.42
C LEU A 1011 21.59 -24.38 14.18
N GLN A 1012 20.95 -25.24 14.98
CA GLN A 1012 20.97 -26.69 14.75
C GLN A 1012 20.21 -27.11 13.49
N GLU A 1013 19.07 -26.46 13.18
CA GLU A 1013 18.31 -26.66 11.95
C GLU A 1013 19.13 -26.26 10.71
N ALA A 1014 19.79 -25.09 10.72
CA ALA A 1014 20.64 -24.61 9.62
C ALA A 1014 21.95 -25.40 9.46
N ILE A 1015 22.54 -25.91 10.55
CA ILE A 1015 23.69 -26.83 10.48
C ILE A 1015 23.27 -28.18 9.88
N ALA A 1016 22.06 -28.67 10.16
CA ALA A 1016 21.57 -29.92 9.59
C ALA A 1016 21.34 -29.81 8.07
N SER A 1017 20.68 -28.74 7.60
CA SER A 1017 20.40 -28.54 6.16
C SER A 1017 21.67 -28.35 5.34
N THR A 1018 22.64 -27.56 5.82
CA THR A 1018 23.95 -27.40 5.17
C THR A 1018 24.75 -28.71 5.14
N SER A 1019 24.57 -29.60 6.13
CA SER A 1019 25.24 -30.92 6.15
C SER A 1019 24.65 -31.94 5.18
N SER A 1020 23.39 -31.80 4.73
CA SER A 1020 22.78 -32.71 3.76
C SER A 1020 23.32 -32.55 2.33
N VAL A 1021 23.75 -31.33 1.94
CA VAL A 1021 24.20 -31.02 0.57
C VAL A 1021 25.48 -31.78 0.20
N ASP A 1022 26.39 -31.99 1.17
CA ASP A 1022 27.61 -32.79 1.01
C ASP A 1022 27.32 -34.25 0.60
N VAL A 1023 26.12 -34.78 0.86
CA VAL A 1023 25.76 -36.15 0.47
C VAL A 1023 25.39 -36.23 -1.01
N GLU A 1024 24.50 -35.37 -1.50
CA GLU A 1024 24.04 -35.42 -2.91
C GLU A 1024 25.17 -35.10 -3.89
N MET A 1025 26.06 -34.17 -3.54
CA MET A 1025 27.25 -33.83 -4.36
C MET A 1025 28.26 -34.98 -4.53
N THR A 1026 28.09 -36.13 -3.85
CA THR A 1026 28.95 -37.31 -4.01
C THR A 1026 28.38 -38.41 -4.91
N VAL A 1027 27.14 -38.27 -5.40
CA VAL A 1027 26.44 -39.37 -6.11
C VAL A 1027 26.49 -39.24 -7.65
N ASP A 1028 26.42 -38.03 -8.20
CA ASP A 1028 26.25 -37.79 -9.65
C ASP A 1028 27.51 -37.23 -10.37
N ASP A 1029 28.59 -38.01 -10.51
CA ASP A 1029 29.65 -37.77 -11.53
C ASP A 1029 30.42 -39.02 -12.02
N GLU A 1030 29.94 -40.26 -11.79
CA GLU A 1030 30.61 -41.51 -12.25
C GLU A 1030 29.98 -42.20 -13.48
N SER A 1031 29.30 -41.47 -14.38
CA SER A 1031 28.90 -42.05 -15.69
C SER A 1031 28.84 -41.07 -16.88
N GLY A 1032 30.00 -40.75 -17.47
CA GLY A 1032 30.11 -39.99 -18.73
C GLY A 1032 31.33 -40.42 -19.58
N PRO A 1033 31.18 -40.75 -20.89
CA PRO A 1033 32.24 -41.43 -21.64
C PRO A 1033 33.38 -40.55 -22.18
N ALA A 1034 34.56 -41.15 -22.34
CA ALA A 1034 35.82 -40.46 -22.62
C ALA A 1034 35.91 -39.76 -24.00
N LYS A 1035 36.66 -38.64 -24.01
CA LYS A 1035 36.92 -37.79 -25.19
C LYS A 1035 37.59 -38.55 -26.34
N ARG A 1036 37.01 -38.48 -27.55
CA ARG A 1036 37.62 -38.98 -28.79
C ARG A 1036 38.51 -37.90 -29.41
N ALA A 1037 39.79 -38.21 -29.64
CA ALA A 1037 40.79 -37.24 -30.12
C ALA A 1037 41.10 -37.37 -31.63
N LYS A 1038 41.76 -36.32 -32.16
CA LYS A 1038 42.29 -36.16 -33.54
C LYS A 1038 41.21 -35.85 -34.61
N ARG A 1039 41.51 -35.09 -35.68
CA ARG A 1039 42.82 -34.55 -36.14
C ARG A 1039 42.66 -33.24 -36.93
N SER A 1040 43.77 -32.54 -37.10
CA SER A 1040 43.98 -31.54 -38.16
C SER A 1040 43.74 -32.12 -39.56
N GLY A 1041 43.06 -31.36 -40.41
CA GLY A 1041 42.85 -31.59 -41.85
C GLY A 1041 42.31 -30.32 -42.48
#